data_AF-A0A7C4XIJ5-F1
#
_entry.id   AF-A0A7C4XIJ5-F1
#
_cell.length_a   1.000
_cell.length_b   1.000
_cell.length_c   1.000
_cell.angle_alpha   90.00
_cell.angle_beta   90.00
_cell.angle_gamma   90.00
#
_symmetry.space_group_name_H-M   'P 1'
#
loop_
_entity.id
_entity.type
_entity.pdbx_description
1 polymer ?
#
loop_
_entity_poly.entity_id
_entity_poly.type
_entity_poly.pdbx_seq_one_letter_code
_entity_poly.pdbx_strand_id
1 'polypeptide(L)'
;MSVPHHRPRLPLAAVVVAVVVWGVAPLFVRAAQADSATVILWRVLLALPLAVAVAYLTGGGMSLAVMRGAVVTGVCFAVSIITGFSSFRETSIANATLIPALQPALILVLAGRMFGEQRTRAEVLWAIVAFAGVSAVVLGASGQEASLAGDLLAVANLLVFTLYFLLAKRARTTNVHSWSFLAAVFTVTVFVVTPWAVAVNGRFETLHGMDWLYVLAIVVGPGLIGHGFMTWAHHYVDVTVTSMLTLANPVVSIVGAWLVFSEALGPAQIVGTVTVLAALGMIVRHQRGVRALAAEAALTGDLLDEGPRGTSPATLGSPADSLPAMRFDEQFVSIPRLALAGAERFPGLEAVVDGDQRITYPQLADAVIRSTRAAIAAGIEPGDRAAVWAPNSAAWIVAALGVLGAGGVLVTLNTRFKGGEAAYVLRKSGAKVCFTVNGFLDTDYPAMLRAALAESGEDLPDLARIVVLDGAAAGDDLGWDEYLGAGAAVTEAAARDRIDAIRGDDLADIMFTSGTTGRPKGAMSTHAQNLRVYEVWSEVVGLREGDRYLIVNPFFHGFGYKAGWFASIMRGATIVPMPVFDVPAVLEKVQAERITVLPGPPTLLSGILEYPDRDRYDLSSLRLTVTGAAVVPVELIRRLRGEGIFETIITGYGLTETTGTVSMCRYD
;
A
#
# COMPACT_ATOMS: atom_id res chain seq x y z
N MET A 1 -16.56 -29.57 3.46
CA MET A 1 -15.24 -29.95 2.91
C MET A 1 -14.43 -28.69 2.72
N SER A 2 -13.36 -28.54 3.47
CA SER A 2 -12.48 -27.36 3.51
C SER A 2 -11.69 -27.20 2.20
N VAL A 3 -11.96 -26.14 1.45
CA VAL A 3 -11.17 -25.77 0.27
C VAL A 3 -10.02 -24.83 0.71
N PRO A 4 -8.78 -24.98 0.21
CA PRO A 4 -7.60 -24.39 0.82
C PRO A 4 -7.31 -22.96 0.31
N HIS A 5 -7.12 -22.02 1.24
CA HIS A 5 -6.58 -20.68 1.00
C HIS A 5 -5.24 -20.71 0.22
N HIS A 6 -5.20 -20.24 -1.05
CA HIS A 6 -3.95 -20.00 -1.79
C HIS A 6 -3.93 -18.63 -2.50
N ARG A 7 -2.92 -17.73 -2.38
CA ARG A 7 -1.72 -17.68 -1.51
C ARG A 7 -0.91 -16.40 -1.84
N PRO A 8 -0.52 -15.54 -0.88
CA PRO A 8 0.57 -14.54 -1.03
C PRO A 8 1.97 -15.14 -1.23
N ARG A 9 2.09 -16.36 -1.80
CA ARG A 9 3.33 -17.15 -1.91
C ARG A 9 3.97 -17.08 -3.29
N LEU A 10 3.25 -16.66 -4.33
CA LEU A 10 3.75 -16.73 -5.71
C LEU A 10 4.94 -15.78 -5.97
N PRO A 11 4.93 -14.49 -5.55
CA PRO A 11 6.08 -13.60 -5.76
C PRO A 11 7.32 -14.04 -5.01
N LEU A 12 7.16 -14.49 -3.76
CA LEU A 12 8.27 -14.99 -2.96
C LEU A 12 8.84 -16.30 -3.54
N ALA A 13 7.98 -17.19 -4.05
CA ALA A 13 8.41 -18.40 -4.74
C ALA A 13 9.22 -18.05 -6.00
N ALA A 14 8.82 -17.03 -6.76
CA ALA A 14 9.58 -16.55 -7.91
C ALA A 14 10.96 -16.01 -7.52
N VAL A 15 11.08 -15.30 -6.39
CA VAL A 15 12.38 -14.86 -5.83
C VAL A 15 13.24 -16.05 -5.45
N VAL A 16 12.67 -17.04 -4.76
CA VAL A 16 13.40 -18.26 -4.36
C VAL A 16 13.89 -19.01 -5.59
N VAL A 17 13.07 -19.16 -6.63
CA VAL A 17 13.48 -19.77 -7.90
C VAL A 17 14.63 -18.97 -8.53
N ALA A 18 14.53 -17.63 -8.56
CA ALA A 18 15.59 -16.77 -9.10
C ALA A 18 16.93 -16.94 -8.36
N VAL A 19 16.88 -16.98 -7.03
CA VAL A 19 18.04 -17.21 -6.15
C VAL A 19 18.65 -18.58 -6.40
N VAL A 20 17.83 -19.63 -6.50
CA VAL A 20 18.32 -20.99 -6.78
C VAL A 20 19.04 -21.05 -8.12
N VAL A 21 18.44 -20.54 -9.20
CA VAL A 21 19.08 -20.59 -10.52
C VAL A 21 20.36 -19.73 -10.58
N TRP A 22 20.42 -18.61 -9.85
CA TRP A 22 21.65 -17.82 -9.71
C TRP A 22 22.73 -18.55 -8.90
N GLY A 23 22.36 -19.25 -7.83
CA GLY A 23 23.29 -20.03 -7.01
C GLY A 23 23.97 -21.16 -7.78
N VAL A 24 23.31 -21.75 -8.77
CA VAL A 24 23.93 -22.82 -9.60
C VAL A 24 24.85 -22.24 -10.69
N ALA A 25 24.72 -20.95 -11.04
CA ALA A 25 25.45 -20.33 -12.15
C ALA A 25 26.98 -20.49 -12.08
N PRO A 26 27.67 -20.30 -10.93
CA PRO A 26 29.11 -20.43 -10.85
C PRO A 26 29.63 -21.83 -11.22
N LEU A 27 28.82 -22.88 -11.01
CA LEU A 27 29.20 -24.25 -11.37
C LEU A 27 29.34 -24.41 -12.89
N PHE A 28 28.41 -23.83 -13.66
CA PHE A 28 28.47 -23.85 -15.12
C PHE A 28 29.59 -22.97 -15.67
N VAL A 29 29.84 -21.81 -15.05
CA VAL A 29 30.91 -20.89 -15.47
C VAL A 29 32.30 -21.52 -15.28
N ARG A 30 32.49 -22.28 -14.19
CA ARG A 30 33.74 -23.01 -13.95
C ARG A 30 33.88 -24.27 -14.78
N ALA A 31 32.78 -24.95 -15.09
CA ALA A 31 32.79 -26.14 -15.94
C ALA A 31 33.09 -25.80 -17.41
N ALA A 32 32.80 -24.58 -17.86
CA ALA A 32 33.06 -24.13 -19.22
C ALA A 32 34.57 -23.94 -19.48
N GLN A 33 35.08 -24.52 -20.56
CA GLN A 33 36.49 -24.42 -20.96
C GLN A 33 36.78 -23.13 -21.74
N ALA A 34 35.82 -22.63 -22.51
CA ALA A 34 35.91 -21.34 -23.20
C ALA A 34 36.28 -20.19 -22.25
N ASP A 35 36.95 -19.14 -22.75
CA ASP A 35 37.28 -17.96 -21.96
C ASP A 35 36.03 -17.16 -21.52
N SER A 36 36.19 -16.32 -20.49
CA SER A 36 35.07 -15.56 -19.94
C SER A 36 34.43 -14.61 -20.95
N ALA A 37 35.20 -13.97 -21.82
CA ALA A 37 34.65 -13.01 -22.79
C ALA A 37 33.81 -13.74 -23.85
N THR A 38 34.23 -14.92 -24.30
CA THR A 38 33.46 -15.77 -25.21
C THR A 38 32.15 -16.26 -24.56
N VAL A 39 32.20 -16.73 -23.30
CA VAL A 39 31.00 -17.15 -22.56
C VAL A 39 30.01 -15.99 -22.39
N ILE A 40 30.48 -14.80 -22.00
CA ILE A 40 29.62 -13.61 -21.80
C ILE A 40 28.98 -13.19 -23.13
N LEU A 41 29.75 -13.16 -24.21
CA LEU A 41 29.28 -12.74 -25.53
C LEU A 41 28.15 -13.65 -26.04
N TRP A 42 28.38 -14.95 -26.07
CA TRP A 42 27.36 -15.90 -26.53
C TRP A 42 26.14 -15.92 -25.61
N ARG A 43 26.33 -15.74 -24.29
CA ARG A 43 25.23 -15.60 -23.34
C ARG A 43 24.30 -14.45 -23.71
N VAL A 44 24.84 -13.25 -23.99
CA VAL A 44 23.98 -12.08 -24.25
C VAL A 44 23.34 -12.12 -25.64
N LEU A 45 24.07 -12.63 -26.64
CA LEU A 45 23.55 -12.79 -28.00
C LEU A 45 22.39 -13.79 -28.07
N LEU A 46 22.47 -14.89 -27.32
CA LEU A 46 21.39 -15.89 -27.25
C LEU A 46 20.23 -15.45 -26.35
N ALA A 47 20.51 -14.72 -25.26
CA ALA A 47 19.48 -14.26 -24.34
C ALA A 47 18.55 -13.21 -24.98
N LEU A 48 19.08 -12.33 -25.84
CA LEU A 48 18.31 -11.26 -26.47
C LEU A 48 17.06 -11.75 -27.25
N PRO A 49 17.17 -12.63 -28.27
CA PRO A 49 16.01 -13.07 -29.04
C PRO A 49 14.99 -13.81 -28.17
N LEU A 50 15.46 -14.58 -27.19
CA LEU A 50 14.59 -15.26 -26.22
C LEU A 50 13.84 -14.25 -25.33
N ALA A 51 14.54 -13.24 -24.79
CA ALA A 51 13.92 -12.21 -23.96
C ALA A 51 12.88 -11.39 -24.74
N VAL A 52 13.17 -11.06 -26.00
CA VAL A 52 12.22 -10.39 -26.90
C VAL A 52 11.00 -11.28 -27.15
N ALA A 53 11.20 -12.56 -27.46
CA ALA A 53 10.10 -13.50 -27.68
C ALA A 53 9.21 -13.63 -26.44
N VAL A 54 9.81 -13.81 -25.25
CA VAL A 54 9.07 -13.85 -23.98
C VAL A 54 8.32 -12.54 -23.72
N ALA A 55 8.93 -11.38 -24.03
CA ALA A 55 8.27 -10.10 -23.89
C ALA A 55 6.97 -10.01 -24.71
N TYR A 56 6.99 -10.44 -25.96
CA TYR A 56 5.78 -10.46 -26.81
C TYR A 56 4.77 -11.53 -26.38
N LEU A 57 5.23 -12.75 -26.05
CA LEU A 57 4.36 -13.84 -25.62
C LEU A 57 3.64 -13.55 -24.30
N THR A 58 4.19 -12.66 -23.48
CA THR A 58 3.59 -12.23 -22.20
C THR A 58 2.80 -10.92 -22.32
N GLY A 59 2.52 -10.45 -23.53
CA GLY A 59 1.68 -9.27 -23.79
C GLY A 59 2.40 -7.93 -23.72
N GLY A 60 3.74 -7.95 -23.69
CA GLY A 60 4.58 -6.76 -23.81
C GLY A 60 4.98 -6.44 -25.24
N GLY A 61 5.83 -5.42 -25.39
CA GLY A 61 6.46 -5.08 -26.66
C GLY A 61 7.75 -4.29 -26.48
N MET A 62 8.42 -4.00 -27.59
CA MET A 62 9.62 -3.16 -27.64
C MET A 62 9.25 -1.77 -28.16
N SER A 63 9.55 -0.73 -27.40
CA SER A 63 9.35 0.66 -27.81
C SER A 63 10.58 1.51 -27.50
N LEU A 64 10.72 2.65 -28.17
CA LEU A 64 11.84 3.57 -27.94
C LEU A 64 11.83 4.11 -26.50
N ALA A 65 10.66 4.27 -25.89
CA ALA A 65 10.53 4.68 -24.50
C ALA A 65 11.09 3.64 -23.52
N VAL A 66 10.75 2.36 -23.73
CA VAL A 66 11.29 1.25 -22.93
C VAL A 66 12.81 1.15 -23.10
N MET A 67 13.30 1.31 -24.34
CA MET A 67 14.73 1.31 -24.64
C MET A 67 15.48 2.45 -23.95
N ARG A 68 14.98 3.69 -24.03
CA ARG A 68 15.59 4.86 -23.36
C ARG A 68 15.63 4.68 -21.85
N GLY A 69 14.56 4.14 -21.25
CA GLY A 69 14.49 3.84 -19.82
C GLY A 69 15.45 2.74 -19.36
N ALA A 70 15.87 1.84 -20.26
CA ALA A 70 16.76 0.72 -19.94
C ALA A 70 18.24 1.01 -20.17
N VAL A 71 18.64 2.14 -20.78
CA VAL A 71 20.05 2.40 -21.16
C VAL A 71 21.00 2.29 -19.97
N VAL A 72 20.76 3.07 -18.90
CA VAL A 72 21.64 3.07 -17.73
C VAL A 72 21.67 1.69 -17.07
N THR A 73 20.50 1.07 -16.89
CA THR A 73 20.41 -0.26 -16.29
C THR A 73 21.10 -1.34 -17.13
N GLY A 74 20.98 -1.27 -18.46
CA GLY A 74 21.62 -2.19 -19.40
C GLY A 74 23.13 -2.07 -19.44
N VAL A 75 23.67 -0.84 -19.32
CA VAL A 75 25.11 -0.61 -19.16
C VAL A 75 25.61 -1.16 -17.83
N CYS A 76 24.91 -0.88 -16.72
CA CYS A 76 25.25 -1.45 -15.42
C CYS A 76 25.22 -2.99 -15.47
N PHE A 77 24.20 -3.57 -16.11
CA PHE A 77 24.11 -5.01 -16.27
C PHE A 77 25.29 -5.57 -17.07
N ALA A 78 25.66 -4.93 -18.18
CA ALA A 78 26.81 -5.32 -19.00
C ALA A 78 28.13 -5.29 -18.22
N VAL A 79 28.39 -4.21 -17.49
CA VAL A 79 29.61 -4.08 -16.67
C VAL A 79 29.62 -5.11 -15.53
N SER A 80 28.47 -5.39 -14.91
CA SER A 80 28.35 -6.40 -13.87
C SER A 80 28.65 -7.80 -14.39
N ILE A 81 28.11 -8.20 -15.55
CA ILE A 81 28.40 -9.54 -16.08
C ILE A 81 29.87 -9.68 -16.50
N ILE A 82 30.50 -8.62 -17.02
CA ILE A 82 31.93 -8.60 -17.35
C ILE A 82 32.77 -8.78 -16.09
N THR A 83 32.58 -7.92 -15.10
CA THR A 83 33.38 -7.94 -13.87
C THR A 83 33.13 -9.19 -13.03
N GLY A 84 31.88 -9.66 -12.93
CA GLY A 84 31.51 -10.83 -12.16
C GLY A 84 32.00 -12.16 -12.75
N PHE A 85 31.88 -12.37 -14.07
CA PHE A 85 32.37 -13.61 -14.69
C PHE A 85 33.90 -13.66 -14.71
N SER A 86 34.56 -12.53 -14.91
CA SER A 86 36.03 -12.44 -14.82
C SER A 86 36.52 -12.68 -13.39
N SER A 87 35.84 -12.17 -12.35
CA SER A 87 36.29 -12.40 -10.97
C SER A 87 36.24 -13.87 -10.55
N PHE A 88 35.28 -14.67 -11.03
CA PHE A 88 35.20 -16.11 -10.71
C PHE A 88 36.42 -16.93 -11.15
N ARG A 89 37.17 -16.44 -12.14
CA ARG A 89 38.40 -17.08 -12.65
C ARG A 89 39.68 -16.52 -12.02
N GLU A 90 39.66 -15.26 -11.62
CA GLU A 90 40.85 -14.53 -11.19
C GLU A 90 41.03 -14.46 -9.66
N THR A 91 40.00 -14.74 -8.86
CA THR A 91 40.11 -14.81 -7.38
C THR A 91 39.67 -16.15 -6.82
N SER A 92 39.94 -16.35 -5.52
CA SER A 92 39.50 -17.53 -4.79
C SER A 92 37.97 -17.64 -4.82
N ILE A 93 37.46 -18.87 -4.79
CA ILE A 93 36.02 -19.13 -4.67
C ILE A 93 35.45 -18.41 -3.45
N ALA A 94 36.26 -18.33 -2.39
CA ALA A 94 35.87 -17.68 -1.17
C ALA A 94 35.60 -16.19 -1.36
N ASN A 95 36.52 -15.47 -1.98
CA ASN A 95 36.37 -14.04 -2.22
C ASN A 95 35.31 -13.75 -3.28
N ALA A 96 35.25 -14.57 -4.35
CA ALA A 96 34.26 -14.45 -5.42
C ALA A 96 32.82 -14.65 -4.92
N THR A 97 32.65 -15.25 -3.73
CA THR A 97 31.35 -15.52 -3.12
C THR A 97 31.06 -14.59 -1.93
N LEU A 98 32.05 -14.30 -1.08
CA LEU A 98 31.88 -13.43 0.09
C LEU A 98 31.70 -11.97 -0.27
N ILE A 99 32.46 -11.46 -1.24
CA ILE A 99 32.39 -10.05 -1.62
C ILE A 99 30.98 -9.72 -2.16
N PRO A 100 30.39 -10.49 -3.09
CA PRO A 100 29.01 -10.25 -3.51
C PRO A 100 27.97 -10.43 -2.40
N ALA A 101 28.22 -11.29 -1.40
CA ALA A 101 27.30 -11.49 -0.26
C ALA A 101 27.17 -10.26 0.64
N LEU A 102 28.01 -9.22 0.46
CA LEU A 102 27.84 -7.91 1.11
C LEU A 102 26.76 -7.04 0.45
N GLN A 103 26.26 -7.41 -0.74
CA GLN A 103 25.26 -6.63 -1.47
C GLN A 103 24.00 -6.31 -0.64
N PRO A 104 23.41 -7.24 0.11
CA PRO A 104 22.24 -6.95 0.93
C PRO A 104 22.53 -5.89 2.00
N ALA A 105 23.76 -5.79 2.51
CA ALA A 105 24.15 -4.73 3.44
C ALA A 105 24.17 -3.35 2.77
N LEU A 106 24.60 -3.26 1.51
CA LEU A 106 24.54 -2.02 0.73
C LEU A 106 23.09 -1.64 0.40
N ILE A 107 22.25 -2.62 0.00
CA ILE A 107 20.81 -2.40 -0.19
C ILE A 107 20.15 -1.96 1.12
N LEU A 108 20.58 -2.53 2.25
CA LEU A 108 20.19 -2.11 3.61
C LEU A 108 20.65 -0.68 3.95
N VAL A 109 21.55 -0.04 3.22
CA VAL A 109 21.84 1.40 3.42
C VAL A 109 21.05 2.26 2.44
N LEU A 110 20.90 1.77 1.21
CA LEU A 110 20.39 2.56 0.09
C LEU A 110 18.86 2.50 -0.09
N ALA A 111 18.22 1.36 0.15
CA ALA A 111 16.80 1.17 -0.14
C ALA A 111 15.87 2.07 0.71
N GLY A 112 16.22 2.32 1.98
CA GLY A 112 15.47 3.27 2.82
C GLY A 112 15.48 4.70 2.24
N ARG A 113 16.61 5.14 1.65
CA ARG A 113 16.71 6.46 1.01
C ARG A 113 16.05 6.52 -0.37
N MET A 114 16.12 5.43 -1.14
CA MET A 114 15.67 5.41 -2.54
C MET A 114 14.21 5.00 -2.72
N PHE A 115 13.67 4.19 -1.81
CA PHE A 115 12.36 3.56 -1.93
C PHE A 115 11.48 3.69 -0.69
N GLY A 116 11.95 4.37 0.37
CA GLY A 116 11.19 4.51 1.62
C GLY A 116 10.97 3.19 2.37
N GLU A 117 11.69 2.12 2.01
CA GLU A 117 11.56 0.81 2.67
C GLU A 117 12.05 0.90 4.12
N GLN A 118 11.09 0.92 5.06
CA GLN A 118 11.32 0.86 6.51
C GLN A 118 11.85 -0.51 6.90
N ARG A 119 12.74 -0.57 7.90
CA ARG A 119 13.39 -1.82 8.32
C ARG A 119 13.34 -2.00 9.80
N THR A 120 13.03 -3.21 10.23
CA THR A 120 13.01 -3.52 11.66
C THR A 120 14.40 -3.89 12.16
N ARG A 121 14.67 -3.63 13.45
CA ARG A 121 15.91 -4.10 14.09
C ARG A 121 16.09 -5.61 13.98
N ALA A 122 14.98 -6.35 13.95
CA ALA A 122 14.98 -7.80 13.78
C ALA A 122 15.46 -8.21 12.37
N GLU A 123 15.03 -7.52 11.31
CA GLU A 123 15.49 -7.81 9.94
C GLU A 123 16.99 -7.57 9.76
N VAL A 124 17.51 -6.48 10.35
CA VAL A 124 18.95 -6.19 10.34
C VAL A 124 19.72 -7.26 11.10
N LEU A 125 19.23 -7.68 12.28
CA LEU A 125 19.84 -8.75 13.07
C LEU A 125 19.89 -10.07 12.29
N TRP A 126 18.77 -10.47 11.67
CA TRP A 126 18.73 -11.72 10.89
C TRP A 126 19.59 -11.65 9.64
N ALA A 127 19.75 -10.48 9.01
CA ALA A 127 20.69 -10.31 7.90
C ALA A 127 22.16 -10.47 8.35
N ILE A 128 22.52 -9.95 9.53
CA ILE A 128 23.85 -10.15 10.13
C ILE A 128 24.09 -11.64 10.42
N VAL A 129 23.11 -12.33 11.00
CA VAL A 129 23.19 -13.77 11.27
C VAL A 129 23.33 -14.57 9.97
N ALA A 130 22.56 -14.24 8.93
CA ALA A 130 22.66 -14.87 7.62
C ALA A 130 24.06 -14.64 7.00
N PHE A 131 24.60 -13.43 7.10
CA PHE A 131 25.95 -13.13 6.60
C PHE A 131 27.06 -13.89 7.35
N ALA A 132 26.94 -14.00 8.68
CA ALA A 132 27.86 -14.82 9.48
C ALA A 132 27.78 -16.31 9.07
N GLY A 133 26.57 -16.82 8.80
CA GLY A 133 26.37 -18.15 8.24
C GLY A 133 27.06 -18.32 6.87
N VAL A 134 26.89 -17.37 5.95
CA VAL A 134 27.58 -17.36 4.65
C VAL A 134 29.10 -17.35 4.83
N SER A 135 29.61 -16.57 5.78
CA SER A 135 31.05 -16.52 6.09
C SER A 135 31.59 -17.88 6.53
N ALA A 136 30.86 -18.59 7.41
CA ALA A 136 31.22 -19.94 7.85
C ALA A 136 31.17 -20.96 6.69
N VAL A 137 30.15 -20.87 5.83
CA VAL A 137 30.00 -21.71 4.64
C VAL A 137 31.18 -21.54 3.69
N VAL A 138 31.58 -20.29 3.45
CA VAL A 138 32.58 -19.97 2.43
C VAL A 138 34.01 -20.18 2.93
N LEU A 139 34.32 -19.77 4.16
CA LEU A 139 35.65 -19.98 4.77
C LEU A 139 35.91 -21.46 5.07
N GLY A 140 34.87 -22.25 5.33
CA GLY A 140 34.99 -23.70 5.46
C GLY A 140 35.31 -24.44 4.15
N ALA A 141 35.25 -23.74 3.00
CA ALA A 141 35.49 -24.28 1.66
C ALA A 141 36.86 -23.89 1.07
N SER A 142 37.64 -23.00 1.70
CA SER A 142 38.77 -22.34 1.03
C SER A 142 40.06 -23.16 1.04
N GLY A 143 40.63 -23.39 -0.15
CA GLY A 143 41.93 -24.04 -0.35
C GLY A 143 42.77 -23.48 -1.52
N GLN A 144 42.52 -22.24 -1.97
CA GLN A 144 43.26 -21.62 -3.09
C GLN A 144 43.68 -20.17 -2.81
N GLU A 145 44.77 -19.74 -3.46
CA GLU A 145 45.31 -18.38 -3.40
C GLU A 145 44.38 -17.35 -4.08
N ALA A 146 44.22 -16.18 -3.46
CA ALA A 146 43.45 -15.06 -3.98
C ALA A 146 44.36 -14.05 -4.68
N SER A 147 43.91 -13.48 -5.81
CA SER A 147 44.61 -12.39 -6.48
C SER A 147 43.95 -11.03 -6.19
N LEU A 148 44.77 -9.99 -6.00
CA LEU A 148 44.29 -8.63 -5.79
C LEU A 148 43.45 -8.12 -6.97
N ALA A 149 43.81 -8.50 -8.20
CA ALA A 149 43.09 -8.10 -9.41
C ALA A 149 41.67 -8.72 -9.43
N GLY A 150 41.55 -10.01 -9.11
CA GLY A 150 40.26 -10.69 -9.04
C GLY A 150 39.37 -10.15 -7.91
N ASP A 151 39.95 -9.78 -6.77
CA ASP A 151 39.22 -9.15 -5.66
C ASP A 151 38.68 -7.76 -6.03
N LEU A 152 39.48 -6.94 -6.71
CA LEU A 152 39.05 -5.63 -7.22
C LEU A 152 37.90 -5.77 -8.23
N LEU A 153 37.95 -6.78 -9.10
CA LEU A 153 36.85 -7.09 -10.02
C LEU A 153 35.58 -7.52 -9.27
N ALA A 154 35.71 -8.33 -8.22
CA ALA A 154 34.57 -8.74 -7.39
C ALA A 154 33.92 -7.54 -6.66
N VAL A 155 34.73 -6.59 -6.15
CA VAL A 155 34.24 -5.35 -5.53
C VAL A 155 33.57 -4.44 -6.57
N ALA A 156 34.17 -4.29 -7.75
CA ALA A 156 33.56 -3.53 -8.84
C ALA A 156 32.19 -4.12 -9.23
N ASN A 157 32.11 -5.45 -9.37
CA ASN A 157 30.86 -6.14 -9.63
C ASN A 157 29.84 -5.93 -8.50
N LEU A 158 30.24 -6.04 -7.23
CA LEU A 158 29.35 -5.78 -6.08
C LEU A 158 28.67 -4.41 -6.21
N LEU A 159 29.43 -3.35 -6.47
CA LEU A 159 28.89 -1.98 -6.57
C LEU A 159 27.97 -1.82 -7.78
N VAL A 160 28.41 -2.29 -8.96
CA VAL A 160 27.66 -2.13 -10.20
C VAL A 160 26.40 -3.00 -10.22
N PHE A 161 26.47 -4.23 -9.71
CA PHE A 161 25.31 -5.12 -9.56
C PHE A 161 24.30 -4.54 -8.57
N THR A 162 24.77 -3.95 -7.46
CA THR A 162 23.90 -3.25 -6.51
C THR A 162 23.15 -2.11 -7.19
N LEU A 163 23.85 -1.30 -7.99
CA LEU A 163 23.22 -0.23 -8.77
C LEU A 163 22.21 -0.77 -9.78
N TYR A 164 22.56 -1.82 -10.54
CA TYR A 164 21.64 -2.51 -11.44
C TYR A 164 20.38 -2.99 -10.71
N PHE A 165 20.53 -3.62 -9.55
CA PHE A 165 19.43 -4.19 -8.76
C PHE A 165 18.46 -3.09 -8.29
N LEU A 166 18.99 -1.95 -7.83
CA LEU A 166 18.21 -0.77 -7.44
C LEU A 166 17.52 -0.12 -8.64
N LEU A 167 18.24 0.09 -9.75
CA LEU A 167 17.67 0.68 -10.97
C LEU A 167 16.58 -0.21 -11.58
N ALA A 168 16.77 -1.53 -11.55
CA ALA A 168 15.76 -2.49 -11.97
C ALA A 168 14.49 -2.35 -11.11
N LYS A 169 14.61 -2.28 -9.77
CA LYS A 169 13.48 -2.00 -8.87
C LYS A 169 12.78 -0.68 -9.22
N ARG A 170 13.53 0.41 -9.44
CA ARG A 170 12.97 1.72 -9.82
C ARG A 170 12.21 1.67 -11.14
N ALA A 171 12.70 0.93 -12.13
CA ALA A 171 11.97 0.73 -13.39
C ALA A 171 10.68 -0.10 -13.21
N ARG A 172 10.58 -0.91 -12.15
CA ARG A 172 9.36 -1.65 -11.81
C ARG A 172 8.31 -0.82 -11.11
N THR A 173 8.72 0.21 -10.36
CA THR A 173 7.78 1.14 -9.73
C THR A 173 7.17 2.13 -10.72
N THR A 174 7.78 2.30 -11.91
CA THR A 174 7.26 3.15 -13.00
C THR A 174 6.40 2.41 -14.03
N ASN A 175 5.87 1.22 -13.67
CA ASN A 175 4.89 0.44 -14.43
C ASN A 175 5.30 0.03 -15.87
N VAL A 176 6.60 -0.12 -16.14
CA VAL A 176 7.08 -0.75 -17.38
C VAL A 176 6.68 -2.24 -17.37
N HIS A 177 6.54 -2.92 -18.51
CA HIS A 177 6.33 -4.38 -18.53
C HIS A 177 7.65 -5.14 -18.23
N SER A 178 7.65 -6.14 -17.34
CA SER A 178 8.89 -6.79 -16.81
C SER A 178 9.77 -7.40 -17.90
N TRP A 179 9.15 -8.16 -18.79
CA TRP A 179 9.87 -8.86 -19.85
C TRP A 179 10.31 -7.92 -20.96
N SER A 180 9.53 -6.86 -21.23
CA SER A 180 9.93 -5.78 -22.15
C SER A 180 11.14 -5.00 -21.63
N PHE A 181 11.15 -4.70 -20.32
CA PHE A 181 12.28 -4.08 -19.67
C PHE A 181 13.53 -4.97 -19.73
N LEU A 182 13.38 -6.26 -19.43
CA LEU A 182 14.49 -7.21 -19.48
C LEU A 182 15.04 -7.37 -20.91
N ALA A 183 14.16 -7.46 -21.92
CA ALA A 183 14.56 -7.49 -23.32
C ALA A 183 15.32 -6.21 -23.74
N ALA A 184 14.88 -5.04 -23.27
CA ALA A 184 15.58 -3.78 -23.50
C ALA A 184 16.94 -3.72 -22.80
N VAL A 185 17.05 -4.22 -21.57
CA VAL A 185 18.32 -4.38 -20.84
C VAL A 185 19.28 -5.26 -21.65
N PHE A 186 18.84 -6.44 -22.10
CA PHE A 186 19.67 -7.31 -22.94
C PHE A 186 20.07 -6.66 -24.26
N THR A 187 19.18 -5.88 -24.87
CA THR A 187 19.48 -5.14 -26.10
C THR A 187 20.66 -4.19 -25.88
N VAL A 188 20.58 -3.34 -24.85
CA VAL A 188 21.67 -2.42 -24.49
C VAL A 188 22.94 -3.19 -24.13
N THR A 189 22.82 -4.29 -23.38
CA THR A 189 23.96 -5.11 -22.97
C THR A 189 24.70 -5.70 -24.17
N VAL A 190 23.99 -6.17 -25.22
CA VAL A 190 24.63 -6.64 -26.45
C VAL A 190 25.48 -5.55 -27.11
N PHE A 191 25.00 -4.29 -27.13
CA PHE A 191 25.76 -3.16 -27.68
C PHE A 191 27.00 -2.79 -26.86
N VAL A 192 27.06 -3.13 -25.57
CA VAL A 192 28.23 -2.89 -24.71
C VAL A 192 29.21 -4.06 -24.74
N VAL A 193 28.69 -5.28 -24.62
CA VAL A 193 29.51 -6.50 -24.52
C VAL A 193 30.18 -6.85 -25.83
N THR A 194 29.49 -6.68 -26.97
CA THR A 194 30.03 -7.13 -28.27
C THR A 194 31.33 -6.41 -28.63
N PRO A 195 31.42 -5.06 -28.57
CA PRO A 195 32.68 -4.37 -28.83
C PRO A 195 33.77 -4.71 -27.81
N TRP A 196 33.41 -4.87 -26.53
CA TRP A 196 34.35 -5.25 -25.48
C TRP A 196 34.95 -6.64 -25.72
N ALA A 197 34.12 -7.65 -26.03
CA ALA A 197 34.58 -9.01 -26.27
C ALA A 197 35.51 -9.10 -27.49
N VAL A 198 35.18 -8.36 -28.56
CA VAL A 198 36.06 -8.25 -29.74
C VAL A 198 37.38 -7.57 -29.40
N ALA A 199 37.37 -6.52 -28.57
CA ALA A 199 38.59 -5.83 -28.18
C ALA A 199 39.52 -6.69 -27.31
N VAL A 200 38.98 -7.57 -26.48
CA VAL A 200 39.78 -8.44 -25.58
C VAL A 200 40.29 -9.69 -26.30
N ASN A 201 39.46 -10.35 -27.11
CA ASN A 201 39.82 -11.63 -27.77
C ASN A 201 40.32 -11.45 -29.22
N GLY A 202 40.21 -10.24 -29.78
CA GLY A 202 40.62 -9.92 -31.16
C GLY A 202 39.72 -10.54 -32.25
N ARG A 203 38.94 -11.58 -31.97
CA ARG A 203 37.98 -12.25 -32.88
C ARG A 203 36.80 -12.86 -32.11
N PHE A 204 35.74 -13.24 -32.82
CA PHE A 204 34.65 -14.04 -32.26
C PHE A 204 35.10 -15.50 -32.15
N GLU A 205 35.45 -15.96 -30.96
CA GLU A 205 35.76 -17.38 -30.73
C GLU A 205 34.49 -18.23 -30.70
N THR A 206 34.58 -19.45 -31.25
CA THR A 206 33.49 -20.41 -31.31
C THR A 206 33.47 -21.31 -30.08
N LEU A 207 32.28 -21.53 -29.51
CA LEU A 207 32.10 -22.53 -28.45
C LEU A 207 32.18 -23.94 -29.03
N HIS A 208 32.75 -24.87 -28.27
CA HIS A 208 32.90 -26.27 -28.66
C HIS A 208 32.29 -27.22 -27.62
N GLY A 209 31.68 -28.31 -28.10
CA GLY A 209 31.21 -29.42 -27.25
C GLY A 209 30.26 -29.00 -26.13
N MET A 210 30.60 -29.38 -24.89
CA MET A 210 29.79 -29.15 -23.69
C MET A 210 29.63 -27.67 -23.33
N ASP A 211 30.50 -26.79 -23.82
CA ASP A 211 30.40 -25.35 -23.54
C ASP A 211 29.09 -24.74 -24.06
N TRP A 212 28.52 -25.28 -25.14
CA TRP A 212 27.19 -24.88 -25.62
C TRP A 212 26.10 -25.16 -24.59
N LEU A 213 26.14 -26.31 -23.92
CA LEU A 213 25.15 -26.68 -22.92
C LEU A 213 25.30 -25.82 -21.67
N TYR A 214 26.53 -25.53 -21.23
CA TYR A 214 26.77 -24.64 -20.10
C TYR A 214 26.32 -23.21 -20.39
N VAL A 215 26.62 -22.68 -21.57
CA VAL A 215 26.15 -21.33 -21.97
C VAL A 215 24.63 -21.30 -22.07
N LEU A 216 23.99 -22.30 -22.67
CA LEU A 216 22.52 -22.36 -22.73
C LEU A 216 21.88 -22.44 -21.34
N ALA A 217 22.46 -23.23 -20.43
CA ALA A 217 22.01 -23.30 -19.04
C ALA A 217 22.11 -21.93 -18.33
N ILE A 218 23.20 -21.19 -18.57
CA ILE A 218 23.40 -19.83 -18.04
C ILE A 218 22.40 -18.83 -18.65
N VAL A 219 22.10 -18.96 -19.95
CA VAL A 219 21.11 -18.12 -20.65
C VAL A 219 19.72 -18.33 -20.09
N VAL A 220 19.26 -19.58 -20.02
CA VAL A 220 17.88 -19.89 -19.60
C VAL A 220 17.70 -19.69 -18.09
N GLY A 221 18.59 -20.27 -17.27
CA GLY A 221 18.49 -20.24 -15.82
C GLY A 221 18.76 -18.84 -15.26
N PRO A 222 20.02 -18.46 -15.01
CA PRO A 222 20.39 -17.13 -14.52
C PRO A 222 19.87 -15.97 -15.39
N GLY A 223 19.99 -16.08 -16.71
CA GLY A 223 19.71 -15.00 -17.66
C GLY A 223 18.22 -14.66 -17.77
N LEU A 224 17.38 -15.62 -18.14
CA LEU A 224 15.93 -15.40 -18.33
C LEU A 224 15.15 -15.64 -17.04
N ILE A 225 15.24 -16.82 -16.44
CA ILE A 225 14.43 -17.18 -15.26
C ILE A 225 14.86 -16.31 -14.07
N GLY A 226 16.16 -16.24 -13.78
CA GLY A 226 16.73 -15.49 -12.66
C GLY A 226 16.38 -14.01 -12.72
N HIS A 227 16.89 -13.30 -13.73
CA HIS A 227 16.60 -11.87 -13.87
C HIS A 227 15.13 -11.59 -14.14
N GLY A 228 14.43 -12.41 -14.94
CA GLY A 228 13.01 -12.21 -15.25
C GLY A 228 12.11 -12.33 -14.04
N PHE A 229 12.27 -13.40 -13.25
CA PHE A 229 11.47 -13.59 -12.03
C PHE A 229 11.84 -12.58 -10.95
N MET A 230 13.13 -12.23 -10.80
CA MET A 230 13.52 -11.19 -9.86
C MET A 230 12.94 -9.82 -10.24
N THR A 231 13.08 -9.45 -11.51
CA THR A 231 12.54 -8.19 -12.07
C THR A 231 11.02 -8.15 -11.94
N TRP A 232 10.33 -9.26 -12.16
CA TRP A 232 8.89 -9.34 -11.94
C TRP A 232 8.53 -9.25 -10.44
N ALA A 233 9.22 -10.00 -9.59
CA ALA A 233 8.98 -10.02 -8.15
C ALA A 233 9.24 -8.68 -7.47
N HIS A 234 10.14 -7.84 -8.00
CA HIS A 234 10.37 -6.47 -7.52
C HIS A 234 9.12 -5.58 -7.56
N HIS A 235 8.10 -5.93 -8.33
CA HIS A 235 6.81 -5.24 -8.26
C HIS A 235 6.05 -5.55 -6.96
N TYR A 236 6.24 -6.75 -6.44
CA TYR A 236 5.44 -7.27 -5.34
C TYR A 236 6.23 -7.39 -4.04
N VAL A 237 7.55 -7.53 -4.08
CA VAL A 237 8.43 -7.80 -2.93
C VAL A 237 9.40 -6.64 -2.74
N ASP A 238 9.67 -6.28 -1.48
CA ASP A 238 10.58 -5.20 -1.11
C ASP A 238 12.00 -5.56 -1.56
N VAL A 239 12.72 -4.58 -2.11
CA VAL A 239 14.07 -4.82 -2.66
C VAL A 239 15.03 -5.24 -1.56
N THR A 240 14.80 -4.77 -0.34
CA THR A 240 15.52 -5.22 0.85
C THR A 240 15.40 -6.74 1.03
N VAL A 241 14.21 -7.32 0.91
CA VAL A 241 14.02 -8.75 1.14
C VAL A 241 14.41 -9.61 -0.06
N THR A 242 14.14 -9.15 -1.27
CA THR A 242 14.68 -9.85 -2.44
C THR A 242 16.21 -9.88 -2.42
N SER A 243 16.87 -8.81 -1.95
CA SER A 243 18.32 -8.78 -1.76
C SER A 243 18.78 -9.74 -0.66
N MET A 244 18.15 -9.74 0.53
CA MET A 244 18.54 -10.64 1.63
C MET A 244 18.43 -12.12 1.24
N LEU A 245 17.42 -12.49 0.47
CA LEU A 245 17.25 -13.86 -0.01
C LEU A 245 18.40 -14.33 -0.91
N THR A 246 19.14 -13.40 -1.55
CA THR A 246 20.35 -13.75 -2.32
C THR A 246 21.48 -14.29 -1.44
N LEU A 247 21.44 -14.11 -0.11
CA LEU A 247 22.38 -14.75 0.82
C LEU A 247 22.27 -16.28 0.81
N ALA A 248 21.22 -16.85 0.22
CA ALA A 248 21.16 -18.30 -0.02
C ALA A 248 22.02 -18.77 -1.21
N ASN A 249 22.47 -17.87 -2.11
CA ASN A 249 23.26 -18.27 -3.29
C ASN A 249 24.48 -19.14 -2.93
N PRO A 250 25.33 -18.77 -1.94
CA PRO A 250 26.49 -19.58 -1.57
C PRO A 250 26.11 -20.97 -1.06
N VAL A 251 24.99 -21.08 -0.33
CA VAL A 251 24.46 -22.35 0.16
C VAL A 251 24.01 -23.22 -1.02
N VAL A 252 23.28 -22.63 -1.98
CA VAL A 252 22.84 -23.34 -3.18
C VAL A 252 24.04 -23.84 -4.00
N SER A 253 25.08 -23.02 -4.16
CA SER A 253 26.30 -23.41 -4.88
C SER A 253 26.95 -24.65 -4.26
N ILE A 254 27.09 -24.66 -2.93
CA ILE A 254 27.79 -25.72 -2.20
C ILE A 254 26.96 -27.01 -2.11
N VAL A 255 25.65 -26.89 -1.87
CA VAL A 255 24.75 -28.03 -1.95
C VAL A 255 24.71 -28.59 -3.38
N GLY A 256 24.70 -27.72 -4.38
CA GLY A 256 24.80 -28.11 -5.79
C GLY A 256 26.11 -28.84 -6.10
N ALA A 257 27.24 -28.36 -5.58
CA ALA A 257 28.53 -29.02 -5.75
C ALA A 257 28.58 -30.40 -5.08
N TRP A 258 28.04 -30.53 -3.87
CA TRP A 258 27.89 -31.83 -3.20
C TRP A 258 27.01 -32.80 -4.01
N LEU A 259 25.88 -32.35 -4.53
CA LEU A 259 24.95 -33.20 -5.30
C LEU A 259 25.48 -33.59 -6.68
N VAL A 260 26.15 -32.67 -7.38
CA VAL A 260 26.56 -32.84 -8.78
C VAL A 260 27.97 -33.42 -8.89
N PHE A 261 28.89 -33.01 -8.00
CA PHE A 261 30.29 -33.40 -8.04
C PHE A 261 30.71 -34.31 -6.88
N SER A 262 29.78 -34.67 -5.98
CA SER A 262 30.05 -35.53 -4.81
C SER A 262 31.09 -34.97 -3.83
N GLU A 263 31.24 -33.65 -3.76
CA GLU A 263 32.17 -32.97 -2.84
C GLU A 263 31.66 -33.00 -1.39
N ALA A 264 32.40 -33.62 -0.47
CA ALA A 264 31.97 -33.76 0.92
C ALA A 264 31.86 -32.41 1.65
N LEU A 265 30.74 -32.21 2.36
CA LEU A 265 30.50 -31.02 3.17
C LEU A 265 31.20 -31.12 4.54
N GLY A 266 32.08 -30.17 4.83
CA GLY A 266 32.72 -30.04 6.13
C GLY A 266 31.75 -29.56 7.24
N PRO A 267 32.07 -29.78 8.52
CA PRO A 267 31.21 -29.39 9.65
C PRO A 267 30.84 -27.90 9.67
N ALA A 268 31.78 -27.01 9.34
CA ALA A 268 31.54 -25.57 9.26
C ALA A 268 30.56 -25.18 8.15
N GLN A 269 30.60 -25.89 7.00
CA GLN A 269 29.69 -25.67 5.88
C GLN A 269 28.26 -26.12 6.22
N ILE A 270 28.11 -27.21 6.98
CA ILE A 270 26.82 -27.70 7.45
C ILE A 270 26.20 -26.69 8.44
N VAL A 271 26.96 -26.26 9.45
CA VAL A 271 26.48 -25.30 10.46
C VAL A 271 26.12 -23.96 9.81
N GLY A 272 26.99 -23.46 8.92
CA GLY A 272 26.73 -22.23 8.19
C GLY A 272 25.48 -22.32 7.31
N THR A 273 25.27 -23.45 6.61
CA THR A 273 24.08 -23.69 5.78
C THR A 273 22.79 -23.62 6.59
N VAL A 274 22.74 -24.33 7.73
CA VAL A 274 21.58 -24.32 8.63
C VAL A 274 21.32 -22.90 9.15
N THR A 275 22.38 -22.18 9.50
CA THR A 275 22.29 -20.80 10.02
C THR A 275 21.68 -19.85 8.98
N VAL A 276 22.14 -19.90 7.73
CA VAL A 276 21.59 -19.08 6.63
C VAL A 276 20.12 -19.39 6.41
N LEU A 277 19.75 -20.67 6.27
CA LEU A 277 18.37 -21.06 6.00
C LEU A 277 17.41 -20.67 7.14
N ALA A 278 17.84 -20.82 8.39
CA ALA A 278 17.06 -20.40 9.55
C ALA A 278 16.83 -18.88 9.58
N ALA A 279 17.90 -18.09 9.36
CA ALA A 279 17.81 -16.63 9.33
C ALA A 279 16.92 -16.11 8.20
N LEU A 280 17.04 -16.67 6.99
CA LEU A 280 16.18 -16.33 5.86
C LEU A 280 14.72 -16.73 6.11
N GLY A 281 14.48 -17.88 6.75
CA GLY A 281 13.14 -18.29 7.19
C GLY A 281 12.48 -17.29 8.14
N MET A 282 13.27 -16.71 9.05
CA MET A 282 12.81 -15.67 9.97
C MET A 282 12.52 -14.34 9.26
N ILE A 283 13.37 -13.92 8.32
CA ILE A 283 13.13 -12.72 7.48
C ILE A 283 11.80 -12.86 6.72
N VAL A 284 11.58 -14.00 6.07
CA VAL A 284 10.34 -14.30 5.35
C VAL A 284 9.12 -14.31 6.28
N ARG A 285 9.26 -14.87 7.50
CA ARG A 285 8.16 -14.92 8.48
C ARG A 285 7.81 -13.52 9.00
N HIS A 286 8.81 -12.68 9.27
CA HIS A 286 8.62 -11.33 9.79
C HIS A 286 7.92 -10.42 8.77
N GLN A 287 8.28 -10.53 7.48
CA GLN A 287 7.61 -9.84 6.38
C GLN A 287 6.10 -10.11 6.30
N ARG A 288 5.63 -11.32 6.64
CA ARG A 288 4.21 -11.66 6.63
C ARG A 288 3.43 -10.91 7.71
N GLY A 289 4.06 -10.65 8.86
CA GLY A 289 3.50 -9.81 9.91
C GLY A 289 3.48 -8.33 9.47
N VAL A 290 4.59 -7.85 8.91
CA VAL A 290 4.76 -6.43 8.53
C VAL A 290 3.94 -6.04 7.30
N ARG A 291 3.68 -6.91 6.32
CA ARG A 291 2.86 -6.56 5.14
C ARG A 291 1.36 -6.69 5.34
N ALA A 292 0.92 -7.52 6.27
CA ALA A 292 -0.44 -7.41 6.80
C ALA A 292 -0.63 -6.03 7.47
N LEU A 293 0.40 -5.55 8.17
CA LEU A 293 0.46 -4.20 8.77
C LEU A 293 0.73 -3.06 7.75
N ALA A 294 1.42 -3.32 6.63
CA ALA A 294 1.79 -2.30 5.63
C ALA A 294 0.74 -2.15 4.52
N ALA A 295 -0.05 -3.19 4.23
CA ALA A 295 -1.32 -3.01 3.50
C ALA A 295 -2.31 -2.15 4.31
N GLU A 296 -2.17 -2.16 5.64
CA GLU A 296 -2.82 -1.25 6.58
C GLU A 296 -2.16 0.14 6.62
N ALA A 297 -0.83 0.23 6.54
CA ALA A 297 -0.08 1.50 6.59
C ALA A 297 -0.04 2.26 5.25
N ALA A 298 -0.21 1.60 4.10
CA ALA A 298 -0.29 2.24 2.78
C ALA A 298 -1.59 3.04 2.57
N LEU A 299 -2.55 2.93 3.51
CA LEU A 299 -3.68 3.85 3.65
C LEU A 299 -3.29 5.18 4.33
N THR A 300 -2.02 5.32 4.74
CA THR A 300 -1.50 6.46 5.50
C THR A 300 -0.03 6.74 5.13
N GLY A 301 0.20 7.61 4.14
CA GLY A 301 1.46 8.36 4.02
C GLY A 301 2.36 8.03 2.85
N ASP A 302 2.36 8.90 1.84
CA ASP A 302 3.54 9.68 1.42
C ASP A 302 3.30 10.26 0.01
N LEU A 303 3.00 11.56 -0.08
CA LEU A 303 3.07 12.31 -1.34
C LEU A 303 3.47 13.77 -1.08
N LEU A 304 4.76 14.01 -0.93
CA LEU A 304 5.39 15.27 -1.28
C LEU A 304 6.76 14.96 -1.88
N ASP A 305 6.88 14.96 -3.21
CA ASP A 305 8.06 15.56 -3.84
C ASP A 305 7.77 16.05 -5.26
N GLU A 306 8.38 17.16 -5.60
CA GLU A 306 8.07 18.00 -6.77
C GLU A 306 8.57 17.41 -8.10
N GLY A 307 7.73 17.50 -9.13
CA GLY A 307 8.06 17.26 -10.54
C GLY A 307 7.66 18.46 -11.41
N PRO A 308 8.34 18.70 -12.54
CA PRO A 308 8.55 20.03 -13.08
C PRO A 308 7.30 20.64 -13.74
N ARG A 309 7.18 21.96 -13.57
CA ARG A 309 6.19 22.83 -14.21
C ARG A 309 6.14 22.57 -15.72
N GLY A 310 5.06 21.93 -16.16
CA GLY A 310 4.70 21.71 -17.56
C GLY A 310 3.44 22.49 -17.91
N THR A 311 3.56 23.29 -18.95
CA THR A 311 2.64 24.24 -19.58
C THR A 311 1.13 23.93 -19.53
N SER A 312 0.37 24.99 -19.23
CA SER A 312 -1.09 25.18 -19.34
C SER A 312 -1.78 24.34 -20.41
N PRO A 313 -2.85 23.57 -20.07
CA PRO A 313 -3.79 23.07 -21.06
C PRO A 313 -4.79 24.16 -21.45
N ALA A 314 -5.24 24.07 -22.69
CA ALA A 314 -6.20 24.97 -23.33
C ALA A 314 -7.52 25.09 -22.55
N THR A 315 -8.07 26.29 -22.58
CA THR A 315 -9.44 26.65 -22.20
C THR A 315 -10.45 25.73 -22.90
N LEU A 316 -11.02 24.78 -22.14
CA LEU A 316 -12.24 24.08 -22.53
C LEU A 316 -13.43 25.01 -22.27
N GLY A 317 -14.28 25.14 -23.29
CA GLY A 317 -15.39 26.07 -23.32
C GLY A 317 -16.39 25.87 -22.16
N SER A 318 -16.82 27.00 -21.59
CA SER A 318 -17.92 27.08 -20.64
C SER A 318 -19.25 26.77 -21.34
N PRO A 319 -20.09 25.87 -20.82
CA PRO A 319 -21.52 25.95 -21.06
C PRO A 319 -22.09 27.03 -20.12
N ALA A 320 -22.08 28.28 -20.59
CA ALA A 320 -22.93 29.31 -20.04
C ALA A 320 -24.33 29.12 -20.63
N ASP A 321 -25.29 28.66 -19.83
CA ASP A 321 -26.72 28.98 -19.96
C ASP A 321 -27.56 28.42 -18.79
N SER A 322 -27.27 28.92 -17.58
CA SER A 322 -28.19 29.10 -16.46
C SER A 322 -27.38 29.76 -15.35
N LEU A 323 -27.90 30.78 -14.66
CA LEU A 323 -27.27 31.24 -13.41
C LEU A 323 -27.07 30.00 -12.52
N PRO A 324 -25.83 29.69 -12.06
CA PRO A 324 -25.62 28.45 -11.33
C PRO A 324 -26.53 28.44 -10.09
N ALA A 325 -27.14 27.29 -9.83
CA ALA A 325 -27.77 27.05 -8.53
C ALA A 325 -26.79 27.49 -7.43
N MET A 326 -27.31 28.15 -6.39
CA MET A 326 -26.51 28.61 -5.26
C MET A 326 -25.64 27.45 -4.75
N ARG A 327 -24.34 27.68 -4.60
CA ARG A 327 -23.41 26.63 -4.16
C ARG A 327 -23.79 26.13 -2.79
N PHE A 328 -23.53 24.85 -2.51
CA PHE A 328 -23.96 24.24 -1.24
C PHE A 328 -23.30 24.89 -0.02
N ASP A 329 -22.07 25.39 -0.17
CA ASP A 329 -21.39 26.14 0.89
C ASP A 329 -22.02 27.51 1.19
N GLU A 330 -22.70 28.11 0.20
CA GLU A 330 -23.45 29.36 0.39
C GLU A 330 -24.88 29.10 0.88
N GLN A 331 -25.52 28.05 0.36
CA GLN A 331 -26.90 27.69 0.69
C GLN A 331 -27.04 27.14 2.11
N PHE A 332 -26.20 26.17 2.48
CA PHE A 332 -26.31 25.47 3.76
C PHE A 332 -25.38 26.05 4.82
N VAL A 333 -24.27 26.67 4.43
CA VAL A 333 -23.23 27.27 5.30
C VAL A 333 -22.45 26.25 6.14
N SER A 334 -23.13 25.27 6.76
CA SER A 334 -22.54 24.27 7.63
C SER A 334 -23.06 22.85 7.37
N ILE A 335 -22.27 21.86 7.79
CA ILE A 335 -22.60 20.43 7.64
C ILE A 335 -23.88 20.07 8.43
N PRO A 336 -24.09 20.54 9.67
CA PRO A 336 -25.34 20.30 10.40
C PRO A 336 -26.56 20.89 9.71
N ARG A 337 -26.45 22.10 9.15
CA ARG A 337 -27.56 22.72 8.39
C ARG A 337 -27.92 21.93 7.13
N LEU A 338 -26.91 21.38 6.42
CA LEU A 338 -27.15 20.44 5.32
C LEU A 338 -27.91 19.19 5.80
N ALA A 339 -27.52 18.62 6.94
CA ALA A 339 -28.19 17.44 7.49
C ALA A 339 -29.65 17.72 7.90
N LEU A 340 -29.94 18.87 8.53
CA LEU A 340 -31.30 19.29 8.87
C LEU A 340 -32.16 19.52 7.63
N ALA A 341 -31.61 20.17 6.60
CA ALA A 341 -32.31 20.39 5.33
C ALA A 341 -32.67 19.07 4.62
N GLY A 342 -31.98 17.97 4.93
CA GLY A 342 -32.32 16.63 4.44
C GLY A 342 -33.75 16.20 4.80
N ALA A 343 -34.29 16.63 5.94
CA ALA A 343 -35.66 16.29 6.35
C ALA A 343 -36.72 16.83 5.37
N GLU A 344 -36.50 18.03 4.82
CA GLU A 344 -37.39 18.67 3.85
C GLU A 344 -37.09 18.19 2.42
N ARG A 345 -35.81 17.98 2.11
CA ARG A 345 -35.38 17.57 0.75
C ARG A 345 -35.72 16.11 0.45
N PHE A 346 -35.65 15.23 1.45
CA PHE A 346 -35.75 13.78 1.27
C PHE A 346 -36.66 13.10 2.31
N PRO A 347 -37.89 13.61 2.58
CA PRO A 347 -38.71 13.16 3.71
C PRO A 347 -39.10 11.68 3.66
N GLY A 348 -39.17 11.10 2.46
CA GLY A 348 -39.57 9.70 2.25
C GLY A 348 -38.41 8.70 2.17
N LEU A 349 -37.15 9.14 2.28
CA LEU A 349 -35.99 8.27 2.10
C LEU A 349 -35.37 7.85 3.44
N GLU A 350 -34.82 6.63 3.47
CA GLU A 350 -33.91 6.18 4.52
C GLU A 350 -32.59 6.94 4.39
N ALA A 351 -32.14 7.58 5.47
CA ALA A 351 -30.83 8.21 5.55
C ALA A 351 -29.74 7.24 6.02
N VAL A 352 -30.02 6.39 7.02
CA VAL A 352 -29.06 5.42 7.56
C VAL A 352 -29.73 4.08 7.80
N VAL A 353 -29.09 2.98 7.36
CA VAL A 353 -29.49 1.60 7.63
C VAL A 353 -28.32 0.85 8.27
N ASP A 354 -28.43 0.56 9.56
CA ASP A 354 -27.39 -0.06 10.38
C ASP A 354 -27.97 -1.21 11.20
N GLY A 355 -27.71 -2.45 10.78
CA GLY A 355 -28.41 -3.63 11.29
C GLY A 355 -29.92 -3.51 11.15
N ASP A 356 -30.64 -3.63 12.26
CA ASP A 356 -32.10 -3.47 12.31
C ASP A 356 -32.55 -2.00 12.39
N GLN A 357 -31.62 -1.05 12.58
CA GLN A 357 -31.95 0.37 12.65
C GLN A 357 -32.15 0.93 11.25
N ARG A 358 -33.35 1.48 11.00
CA ARG A 358 -33.71 2.19 9.78
C ARG A 358 -34.09 3.62 10.13
N ILE A 359 -33.20 4.56 9.84
CA ILE A 359 -33.34 5.98 10.18
C ILE A 359 -33.65 6.75 8.89
N THR A 360 -34.81 7.38 8.83
CA THR A 360 -35.20 8.30 7.73
C THR A 360 -34.50 9.66 7.86
N TYR A 361 -34.46 10.46 6.78
CA TYR A 361 -33.89 11.81 6.86
C TYR A 361 -34.52 12.72 7.94
N PRO A 362 -35.86 12.74 8.14
CA PRO A 362 -36.45 13.45 9.27
C PRO A 362 -35.97 12.94 10.64
N GLN A 363 -35.90 11.61 10.81
CA GLN A 363 -35.39 11.02 12.06
C GLN A 363 -33.91 11.30 12.29
N LEU A 364 -33.10 11.39 11.22
CA LEU A 364 -31.71 11.80 11.30
C LEU A 364 -31.63 13.28 11.75
N ALA A 365 -32.44 14.17 11.18
CA ALA A 365 -32.47 15.58 11.61
C ALA A 365 -32.83 15.71 13.10
N ASP A 366 -33.82 14.95 13.58
CA ASP A 366 -34.16 14.89 15.02
C ASP A 366 -33.00 14.36 15.86
N ALA A 367 -32.31 13.31 15.38
CA ALA A 367 -31.15 12.75 16.05
C ALA A 367 -29.98 13.75 16.12
N VAL A 368 -29.76 14.54 15.06
CA VAL A 368 -28.77 15.63 15.04
C VAL A 368 -29.09 16.66 16.11
N ILE A 369 -30.34 17.15 16.19
CA ILE A 369 -30.75 18.11 17.23
C ILE A 369 -30.55 17.52 18.63
N ARG A 370 -30.96 16.27 18.87
CA ARG A 370 -30.75 15.61 20.18
C ARG A 370 -29.27 15.49 20.52
N SER A 371 -28.44 15.09 19.58
CA SER A 371 -26.99 14.96 19.81
C SER A 371 -26.31 16.32 19.98
N THR A 372 -26.78 17.38 19.31
CA THR A 372 -26.28 18.75 19.53
C THR A 372 -26.61 19.24 20.94
N ARG A 373 -27.83 18.98 21.42
CA ARG A 373 -28.21 19.28 22.81
C ARG A 373 -27.29 18.55 23.81
N ALA A 374 -27.02 17.28 23.55
CA ALA A 374 -26.11 16.47 24.37
C ALA A 374 -24.66 16.98 24.33
N ALA A 375 -24.17 17.42 23.16
CA ALA A 375 -22.85 18.03 23.01
C ALA A 375 -22.74 19.33 23.82
N ILE A 376 -23.75 20.20 23.76
CA ILE A 376 -23.81 21.43 24.58
C ILE A 376 -23.86 21.07 26.07
N ALA A 377 -24.68 20.10 26.48
CA ALA A 377 -24.77 19.66 27.87
C ALA A 377 -23.47 19.04 28.40
N ALA A 378 -22.70 18.36 27.53
CA ALA A 378 -21.36 17.87 27.82
C ALA A 378 -20.30 19.00 27.88
N GLY A 379 -20.72 20.24 27.66
CA GLY A 379 -19.89 21.44 27.77
C GLY A 379 -19.10 21.77 26.52
N ILE A 380 -19.44 21.25 25.33
CA ILE A 380 -18.78 21.62 24.08
C ILE A 380 -19.16 23.06 23.72
N GLU A 381 -18.16 23.94 23.69
CA GLU A 381 -18.29 25.30 23.19
C GLU A 381 -17.76 25.43 21.75
N PRO A 382 -18.14 26.49 21.00
CA PRO A 382 -17.64 26.70 19.65
C PRO A 382 -16.11 26.69 19.59
N GLY A 383 -15.54 25.87 18.71
CA GLY A 383 -14.10 25.66 18.57
C GLY A 383 -13.47 24.61 19.50
N ASP A 384 -14.23 24.03 20.44
CA ASP A 384 -13.78 22.86 21.20
C ASP A 384 -13.69 21.63 20.29
N ARG A 385 -12.71 20.76 20.54
CA ARG A 385 -12.48 19.55 19.75
C ARG A 385 -13.17 18.37 20.41
N ALA A 386 -13.83 17.52 19.65
CA ALA A 386 -14.32 16.23 20.13
C ALA A 386 -13.86 15.10 19.21
N ALA A 387 -13.27 14.08 19.82
CA ALA A 387 -12.71 12.93 19.14
C ALA A 387 -13.73 11.83 18.95
N VAL A 388 -13.73 11.15 17.81
CA VAL A 388 -14.47 9.90 17.59
C VAL A 388 -13.51 8.79 17.21
N TRP A 389 -13.40 7.81 18.11
CA TRP A 389 -12.54 6.64 18.05
C TRP A 389 -13.40 5.36 18.07
N ALA A 390 -14.18 5.18 17.01
CA ALA A 390 -15.19 4.13 16.93
C ALA A 390 -15.32 3.61 15.48
N PRO A 391 -15.82 2.37 15.30
CA PRO A 391 -16.08 1.80 13.98
C PRO A 391 -17.26 2.50 13.28
N ASN A 392 -17.44 2.19 12.00
CA ASN A 392 -18.56 2.69 11.20
C ASN A 392 -19.89 2.26 11.83
N SER A 393 -20.73 3.22 12.19
CA SER A 393 -22.05 2.98 12.78
C SER A 393 -22.95 4.21 12.62
N ALA A 394 -24.26 4.04 12.81
CA ALA A 394 -25.21 5.14 12.88
C ALA A 394 -24.87 6.11 14.03
N ALA A 395 -24.49 5.58 15.20
CA ALA A 395 -24.10 6.38 16.36
C ALA A 395 -22.89 7.28 16.07
N TRP A 396 -21.92 6.79 15.28
CA TRP A 396 -20.77 7.59 14.83
C TRP A 396 -21.22 8.83 14.05
N ILE A 397 -22.14 8.68 13.10
CA ILE A 397 -22.66 9.77 12.26
C ILE A 397 -23.42 10.79 13.12
N VAL A 398 -24.28 10.30 14.02
CA VAL A 398 -25.06 11.16 14.92
C VAL A 398 -24.16 11.93 15.88
N ALA A 399 -23.16 11.28 16.50
CA ALA A 399 -22.19 11.93 17.36
C ALA A 399 -21.39 13.02 16.61
N ALA A 400 -20.91 12.70 15.41
CA ALA A 400 -20.20 13.66 14.56
C ALA A 400 -21.05 14.89 14.23
N LEU A 401 -22.28 14.70 13.76
CA LEU A 401 -23.20 15.80 13.44
C LEU A 401 -23.62 16.58 14.69
N GLY A 402 -23.75 15.93 15.84
CA GLY A 402 -24.04 16.57 17.12
C GLY A 402 -22.92 17.51 17.58
N VAL A 403 -21.66 17.04 17.53
CA VAL A 403 -20.46 17.84 17.81
C VAL A 403 -20.39 19.05 16.89
N LEU A 404 -20.51 18.81 15.58
CA LEU A 404 -20.49 19.88 14.57
C LEU A 404 -21.63 20.88 14.82
N GLY A 405 -22.82 20.40 15.17
CA GLY A 405 -23.98 21.26 15.47
C GLY A 405 -23.80 22.09 16.74
N ALA A 406 -22.97 21.65 17.69
CA ALA A 406 -22.61 22.44 18.86
C ALA A 406 -21.56 23.54 18.54
N GLY A 407 -21.09 23.63 17.29
CA GLY A 407 -19.96 24.46 16.87
C GLY A 407 -18.59 23.84 17.20
N GLY A 408 -18.57 22.56 17.61
CA GLY A 408 -17.35 21.83 17.91
C GLY A 408 -16.65 21.33 16.64
N VAL A 409 -15.36 21.02 16.78
CA VAL A 409 -14.50 20.51 15.71
C VAL A 409 -14.33 19.01 15.87
N LEU A 410 -14.68 18.25 14.83
CA LEU A 410 -14.58 16.80 14.81
C LEU A 410 -13.12 16.33 14.64
N VAL A 411 -12.65 15.46 15.53
CA VAL A 411 -11.33 14.81 15.41
C VAL A 411 -11.53 13.32 15.19
N THR A 412 -11.07 12.79 14.06
CA THR A 412 -11.29 11.38 13.72
C THR A 412 -10.10 10.51 14.10
N LEU A 413 -10.33 9.41 14.83
CA LEU A 413 -9.28 8.49 15.28
C LEU A 413 -9.41 7.10 14.64
N ASN A 414 -8.27 6.52 14.24
CA ASN A 414 -8.22 5.20 13.65
C ASN A 414 -8.52 4.12 14.71
N THR A 415 -9.50 3.25 14.45
CA THR A 415 -9.88 2.16 15.35
C THR A 415 -8.75 1.15 15.59
N ARG A 416 -7.69 1.15 14.78
CA ARG A 416 -6.50 0.32 14.97
C ARG A 416 -5.45 0.91 15.88
N PHE A 417 -5.55 2.21 16.21
CA PHE A 417 -4.63 2.83 17.16
C PHE A 417 -4.63 2.08 18.48
N LYS A 418 -3.46 2.04 19.11
CA LYS A 418 -3.32 1.62 20.51
C LYS A 418 -3.41 2.84 21.42
N GLY A 419 -3.54 2.59 22.73
CA GLY A 419 -3.78 3.64 23.72
C GLY A 419 -2.81 4.82 23.62
N GLY A 420 -1.52 4.57 23.39
CA GLY A 420 -0.52 5.64 23.24
C GLY A 420 -0.70 6.51 21.99
N GLU A 421 -1.10 5.91 20.86
CA GLU A 421 -1.36 6.64 19.61
C GLU A 421 -2.65 7.47 19.72
N ALA A 422 -3.69 6.92 20.35
CA ALA A 422 -4.91 7.65 20.65
C ALA A 422 -4.64 8.81 21.63
N ALA A 423 -3.88 8.57 22.71
CA ALA A 423 -3.47 9.60 23.66
C ALA A 423 -2.70 10.74 22.99
N TYR A 424 -1.81 10.43 22.04
CA TYR A 424 -1.11 11.44 21.26
C TYR A 424 -2.08 12.35 20.49
N VAL A 425 -3.05 11.77 19.79
CA VAL A 425 -4.03 12.52 18.99
C VAL A 425 -4.95 13.35 19.89
N LEU A 426 -5.46 12.77 20.98
CA LEU A 426 -6.33 13.46 21.94
C LEU A 426 -5.64 14.68 22.54
N ARG A 427 -4.39 14.52 23.00
CA ARG A 427 -3.58 15.61 23.55
C ARG A 427 -3.24 16.66 22.50
N LYS A 428 -2.79 16.24 21.32
CA LYS A 428 -2.35 17.18 20.28
C LYS A 428 -3.51 18.00 19.70
N SER A 429 -4.70 17.41 19.64
CA SER A 429 -5.92 18.12 19.25
C SER A 429 -6.55 18.90 20.41
N GLY A 430 -6.18 18.61 21.66
CA GLY A 430 -6.85 19.12 22.84
C GLY A 430 -8.33 18.73 22.85
N ALA A 431 -8.64 17.46 22.54
CA ALA A 431 -10.01 16.98 22.48
C ALA A 431 -10.64 16.94 23.88
N LYS A 432 -11.80 17.60 24.02
CA LYS A 432 -12.56 17.74 25.26
C LYS A 432 -13.43 16.54 25.57
N VAL A 433 -13.97 15.91 24.52
CA VAL A 433 -14.79 14.70 24.61
C VAL A 433 -14.22 13.66 23.67
N CYS A 434 -14.16 12.40 24.10
CA CYS A 434 -13.80 11.26 23.26
C CYS A 434 -14.96 10.28 23.18
N PHE A 435 -15.59 10.18 22.02
CA PHE A 435 -16.55 9.13 21.70
C PHE A 435 -15.79 7.87 21.28
N THR A 436 -16.05 6.73 21.91
CA THR A 436 -15.35 5.47 21.67
C THR A 436 -16.32 4.28 21.83
N VAL A 437 -15.83 3.05 21.74
CA VAL A 437 -16.62 1.83 21.91
C VAL A 437 -15.95 0.87 22.88
N ASN A 438 -16.72 -0.07 23.42
CA ASN A 438 -16.21 -1.18 24.19
C ASN A 438 -16.61 -2.52 23.53
N GLY A 439 -15.63 -3.37 23.23
CA GLY A 439 -15.88 -4.71 22.70
C GLY A 439 -15.74 -4.87 21.18
N PHE A 440 -15.53 -3.78 20.44
CA PHE A 440 -15.22 -3.89 19.01
C PHE A 440 -13.87 -4.59 18.79
N LEU A 441 -13.86 -5.69 18.04
CA LEU A 441 -12.68 -6.55 17.84
C LEU A 441 -12.01 -6.96 19.17
N ASP A 442 -12.83 -7.36 20.15
CA ASP A 442 -12.40 -7.81 21.48
C ASP A 442 -11.51 -6.79 22.21
N THR A 443 -11.72 -5.50 21.95
CA THR A 443 -10.92 -4.41 22.52
C THR A 443 -11.76 -3.49 23.39
N ASP A 444 -11.31 -3.27 24.63
CA ASP A 444 -11.80 -2.22 25.53
C ASP A 444 -10.96 -0.95 25.28
N TYR A 445 -11.49 -0.05 24.46
CA TYR A 445 -10.79 1.16 24.06
C TYR A 445 -10.56 2.15 25.23
N PRO A 446 -11.57 2.44 26.08
CA PRO A 446 -11.35 3.24 27.29
C PRO A 446 -10.25 2.68 28.20
N ALA A 447 -10.27 1.38 28.49
CA ALA A 447 -9.25 0.74 29.34
C ALA A 447 -7.86 0.78 28.68
N MET A 448 -7.78 0.54 27.37
CA MET A 448 -6.54 0.61 26.61
C MET A 448 -5.92 2.01 26.64
N LEU A 449 -6.74 3.07 26.54
CA LEU A 449 -6.28 4.45 26.67
C LEU A 449 -5.72 4.72 28.08
N ARG A 450 -6.47 4.38 29.12
CA ARG A 450 -6.05 4.57 30.53
C ARG A 450 -4.77 3.82 30.85
N ALA A 451 -4.63 2.58 30.39
CA ALA A 451 -3.43 1.78 30.59
C ALA A 451 -2.19 2.45 29.96
N ALA A 452 -2.33 2.98 28.74
CA ALA A 452 -1.25 3.69 28.07
C ALA A 452 -0.84 5.00 28.77
N LEU A 453 -1.81 5.76 29.30
CA LEU A 453 -1.53 6.97 30.09
C LEU A 453 -0.81 6.62 31.41
N ALA A 454 -1.24 5.56 32.09
CA ALA A 454 -0.59 5.08 33.30
C ALA A 454 0.85 4.60 33.05
N GLU A 455 1.10 3.93 31.93
CA GLU A 455 2.43 3.45 31.54
C GLU A 455 3.37 4.61 31.16
N SER A 456 2.88 5.59 30.42
CA SER A 456 3.71 6.72 29.96
C SER A 456 3.90 7.81 31.02
N GLY A 457 3.02 7.87 32.03
CA GLY A 457 2.95 8.97 32.99
C GLY A 457 2.47 10.28 32.37
N GLU A 458 1.87 10.23 31.17
CA GLU A 458 1.30 11.40 30.50
C GLU A 458 -0.16 11.60 30.92
N ASP A 459 -0.66 12.83 30.77
CA ASP A 459 -2.03 13.21 31.09
C ASP A 459 -2.75 13.83 29.87
N LEU A 460 -4.08 13.85 29.92
CA LEU A 460 -4.97 14.46 28.92
C LEU A 460 -5.78 15.59 29.59
N PRO A 461 -5.15 16.74 29.92
CA PRO A 461 -5.77 17.78 30.74
C PRO A 461 -7.03 18.39 30.12
N ASP A 462 -7.15 18.35 28.79
CA ASP A 462 -8.33 18.86 28.08
C ASP A 462 -9.48 17.84 28.04
N LEU A 463 -9.22 16.53 28.21
CA LEU A 463 -10.21 15.47 28.05
C LEU A 463 -11.12 15.39 29.30
N ALA A 464 -12.30 15.99 29.21
CA ALA A 464 -13.26 16.06 30.30
C ALA A 464 -14.19 14.85 30.38
N ARG A 465 -14.45 14.17 29.26
CA ARG A 465 -15.43 13.07 29.15
C ARG A 465 -15.01 12.01 28.12
N ILE A 466 -15.29 10.76 28.44
CA ILE A 466 -15.32 9.65 27.49
C ILE A 466 -16.77 9.18 27.38
N VAL A 467 -17.25 9.02 26.15
CA VAL A 467 -18.60 8.55 25.84
C VAL A 467 -18.50 7.23 25.07
N VAL A 468 -19.10 6.17 25.57
CA VAL A 468 -19.11 4.84 24.95
C VAL A 468 -20.36 4.71 24.07
N LEU A 469 -20.15 4.75 22.74
CA LEU A 469 -21.21 4.69 21.72
C LEU A 469 -21.90 3.33 21.67
N ASP A 470 -21.13 2.27 21.91
CA ASP A 470 -21.59 0.87 21.92
C ASP A 470 -20.74 0.06 22.89
N GLY A 471 -21.37 -0.87 23.60
CA GLY A 471 -20.81 -1.62 24.72
C GLY A 471 -21.00 -0.96 26.09
N ALA A 472 -20.50 -1.62 27.14
CA ALA A 472 -20.66 -1.16 28.52
C ALA A 472 -19.69 -0.01 28.84
N ALA A 473 -20.22 1.07 29.41
CA ALA A 473 -19.43 2.12 30.05
C ALA A 473 -18.97 1.67 31.44
N ALA A 474 -17.82 2.20 31.91
CA ALA A 474 -17.23 1.85 33.20
C ALA A 474 -16.69 3.08 33.93
N GLY A 475 -16.75 3.06 35.28
CA GLY A 475 -16.26 4.16 36.11
C GLY A 475 -17.02 5.45 35.82
N ASP A 476 -16.29 6.50 35.46
CA ASP A 476 -16.81 7.83 35.13
C ASP A 476 -17.16 8.02 33.63
N ASP A 477 -17.08 6.94 32.82
CA ASP A 477 -17.47 6.98 31.41
C ASP A 477 -18.99 7.05 31.27
N LEU A 478 -19.48 7.78 30.27
CA LEU A 478 -20.91 7.87 29.96
C LEU A 478 -21.30 6.87 28.88
N GLY A 479 -22.41 6.16 29.06
CA GLY A 479 -23.05 5.40 27.97
C GLY A 479 -23.72 6.32 26.95
N TRP A 480 -23.93 5.82 25.72
CA TRP A 480 -24.56 6.61 24.64
C TRP A 480 -25.93 7.18 25.01
N ASP A 481 -26.81 6.37 25.59
CA ASP A 481 -28.16 6.81 25.98
C ASP A 481 -28.13 7.83 27.13
N GLU A 482 -27.18 7.68 28.06
CA GLU A 482 -26.98 8.64 29.15
C GLU A 482 -26.48 9.98 28.61
N TYR A 483 -25.51 9.95 27.70
CA TYR A 483 -25.03 11.13 26.99
C TYR A 483 -26.16 11.86 26.26
N LEU A 484 -26.97 11.14 25.47
CA LEU A 484 -28.12 11.73 24.80
C LEU A 484 -29.17 12.27 25.79
N GLY A 485 -29.41 11.54 26.89
CA GLY A 485 -30.33 11.92 27.95
C GLY A 485 -29.93 13.23 28.66
N ALA A 486 -28.63 13.47 28.87
CA ALA A 486 -28.12 14.72 29.44
C ALA A 486 -28.51 15.96 28.60
N GLY A 487 -28.69 15.79 27.28
CA GLY A 487 -29.18 16.83 26.38
C GLY A 487 -30.60 17.34 26.70
N ALA A 488 -31.38 16.64 27.54
CA ALA A 488 -32.69 17.11 27.98
C ALA A 488 -32.62 18.46 28.72
N ALA A 489 -31.49 18.77 29.37
CA ALA A 489 -31.26 20.03 30.08
C ALA A 489 -31.08 21.26 29.15
N VAL A 490 -30.76 21.04 27.88
CA VAL A 490 -30.59 22.10 26.87
C VAL A 490 -31.85 22.13 26.01
N THR A 491 -32.44 23.29 25.72
CA THR A 491 -33.65 23.36 24.88
C THR A 491 -33.34 23.08 23.40
N GLU A 492 -34.34 22.66 22.63
CA GLU A 492 -34.19 22.54 21.17
C GLU A 492 -33.86 23.88 20.50
N ALA A 493 -34.50 24.97 20.96
CA ALA A 493 -34.21 26.31 20.47
C ALA A 493 -32.73 26.67 20.63
N ALA A 494 -32.13 26.39 21.80
CA ALA A 494 -30.71 26.66 22.04
C ALA A 494 -29.79 25.85 21.10
N ALA A 495 -30.16 24.60 20.78
CA ALA A 495 -29.41 23.80 19.81
C ALA A 495 -29.53 24.34 18.38
N ARG A 496 -30.72 24.80 17.97
CA ARG A 496 -30.93 25.44 16.66
C ARG A 496 -30.17 26.75 16.56
N ASP A 497 -30.24 27.60 17.59
CA ASP A 497 -29.48 28.85 17.67
C ASP A 497 -27.97 28.59 17.54
N ARG A 498 -27.47 27.52 18.17
CA ARG A 498 -26.06 27.12 18.06
C ARG A 498 -25.69 26.68 16.65
N ILE A 499 -26.54 25.89 15.98
CA ILE A 499 -26.34 25.46 14.59
C ILE A 499 -26.38 26.65 13.62
N ASP A 500 -27.30 27.59 13.83
CA ASP A 500 -27.48 28.77 12.98
C ASP A 500 -26.36 29.80 13.14
N ALA A 501 -25.68 29.81 14.28
CA ALA A 501 -24.52 30.66 14.54
C ALA A 501 -23.24 30.20 13.84
N ILE A 502 -23.18 28.95 13.34
CA ILE A 502 -22.00 28.40 12.66
C ILE A 502 -21.75 29.14 11.34
N ARG A 503 -20.50 29.52 11.12
CA ARG A 503 -20.05 30.17 9.90
C ARG A 503 -19.31 29.18 9.00
N GLY A 504 -19.33 29.44 7.70
CA GLY A 504 -18.66 28.56 6.73
C GLY A 504 -17.13 28.51 6.88
N ASP A 505 -16.52 29.54 7.46
CA ASP A 505 -15.09 29.63 7.77
C ASP A 505 -14.71 28.96 9.10
N ASP A 506 -15.68 28.53 9.91
CA ASP A 506 -15.41 27.77 11.13
C ASP A 506 -14.85 26.38 10.79
N LEU A 507 -13.92 25.89 11.64
CA LEU A 507 -13.34 24.56 11.50
C LEU A 507 -14.41 23.50 11.70
N ALA A 508 -14.51 22.58 10.74
CA ALA A 508 -15.39 21.42 10.86
C ALA A 508 -14.62 20.22 11.42
N ASP A 509 -13.42 19.95 10.89
CA ASP A 509 -12.69 18.74 11.23
C ASP A 509 -11.17 18.89 11.26
N ILE A 510 -10.54 18.01 12.07
CA ILE A 510 -9.11 17.76 12.11
C ILE A 510 -8.88 16.27 11.85
N MET A 511 -8.27 15.97 10.71
CA MET A 511 -7.91 14.60 10.33
C MET A 511 -6.40 14.42 10.40
N PHE A 512 -5.92 13.41 11.14
CA PHE A 512 -4.49 13.19 11.32
C PHE A 512 -3.87 12.40 10.16
N THR A 513 -2.78 12.91 9.59
CA THR A 513 -1.96 12.25 8.56
C THR A 513 -0.61 11.85 9.13
N SER A 514 0.00 10.80 8.59
CA SER A 514 1.39 10.41 8.87
C SER A 514 2.33 11.51 8.35
N GLY A 515 2.65 12.49 9.20
CA GLY A 515 3.52 13.59 8.82
C GLY A 515 4.94 13.10 8.49
N THR A 516 5.60 13.78 7.53
CA THR A 516 6.98 13.52 7.09
C THR A 516 8.04 13.49 8.21
N THR A 517 7.71 14.01 9.39
CA THR A 517 8.57 14.06 10.59
C THR A 517 8.36 12.88 11.54
N GLY A 518 7.63 11.84 11.15
CA GLY A 518 7.35 10.64 11.95
C GLY A 518 6.28 10.80 13.04
N ARG A 519 5.78 12.02 13.26
CA ARG A 519 4.69 12.32 14.19
C ARG A 519 3.45 12.80 13.42
N PRO A 520 2.25 12.23 13.64
CA PRO A 520 1.07 12.59 12.87
C PRO A 520 0.72 14.08 12.93
N LYS A 521 0.32 14.70 11.81
CA LYS A 521 -0.07 16.11 11.70
C LYS A 521 -1.59 16.20 11.49
N GLY A 522 -2.25 17.18 12.12
CA GLY A 522 -3.68 17.41 11.92
C GLY A 522 -3.90 18.30 10.70
N ALA A 523 -4.54 17.76 9.67
CA ALA A 523 -5.07 18.52 8.54
C ALA A 523 -6.43 19.09 8.94
N MET A 524 -6.54 20.42 8.91
CA MET A 524 -7.73 21.15 9.34
C MET A 524 -8.54 21.59 8.14
N SER A 525 -9.85 21.43 8.17
CA SER A 525 -10.73 21.94 7.11
C SER A 525 -12.03 22.54 7.65
N THR A 526 -12.53 23.56 6.96
CA THR A 526 -13.73 24.30 7.36
C THR A 526 -15.01 23.66 6.84
N HIS A 527 -16.15 24.11 7.36
CA HIS A 527 -17.45 23.71 6.85
C HIS A 527 -17.63 24.02 5.35
N ALA A 528 -17.32 25.24 4.92
CA ALA A 528 -17.48 25.66 3.53
C ALA A 528 -16.54 24.89 2.58
N GLN A 529 -15.30 24.60 3.00
CA GLN A 529 -14.37 23.78 2.21
C GLN A 529 -14.94 22.39 1.96
N ASN A 530 -15.47 21.75 3.00
CA ASN A 530 -16.10 20.44 2.90
C ASN A 530 -17.33 20.46 1.97
N LEU A 531 -18.27 21.38 2.19
CA LEU A 531 -19.48 21.49 1.39
C LEU A 531 -19.15 21.69 -0.10
N ARG A 532 -18.23 22.60 -0.42
CA ARG A 532 -17.85 22.89 -1.80
C ARG A 532 -17.16 21.72 -2.50
N VAL A 533 -16.19 21.08 -1.84
CA VAL A 533 -15.44 19.97 -2.44
C VAL A 533 -16.38 18.79 -2.69
N TYR A 534 -17.26 18.46 -1.74
CA TYR A 534 -18.12 17.30 -1.86
C TYR A 534 -19.37 17.51 -2.71
N GLU A 535 -19.78 18.75 -2.93
CA GLU A 535 -20.75 19.09 -3.97
C GLU A 535 -20.21 18.69 -5.34
N VAL A 536 -19.01 19.18 -5.69
CA VAL A 536 -18.35 18.86 -6.96
C VAL A 536 -18.02 17.37 -7.05
N TRP A 537 -17.46 16.78 -5.99
CA TRP A 537 -17.14 15.36 -5.94
C TRP A 537 -18.37 14.50 -6.25
N SER A 538 -19.51 14.79 -5.59
CA SER A 538 -20.73 14.01 -5.73
C SER A 538 -21.31 14.09 -7.14
N GLU A 539 -21.18 15.26 -7.81
CA GLU A 539 -21.54 15.41 -9.22
C GLU A 539 -20.61 14.60 -10.13
N VAL A 540 -19.29 14.72 -9.93
CA VAL A 540 -18.26 14.09 -10.76
C VAL A 540 -18.29 12.56 -10.70
N VAL A 541 -18.59 11.98 -9.55
CA VAL A 541 -18.77 10.51 -9.42
C VAL A 541 -20.15 10.04 -9.89
N GLY A 542 -21.09 10.97 -10.08
CA GLY A 542 -22.46 10.67 -10.43
C GLY A 542 -23.24 10.01 -9.30
N LEU A 543 -23.09 10.46 -8.04
CA LEU A 543 -23.92 10.03 -6.91
C LEU A 543 -25.31 10.67 -7.02
N ARG A 544 -26.38 9.87 -6.84
CA ARG A 544 -27.77 10.24 -7.14
C ARG A 544 -28.65 10.10 -5.90
N GLU A 545 -29.77 10.81 -5.92
CA GLU A 545 -30.83 10.63 -4.93
C GLU A 545 -31.39 9.21 -4.98
N GLY A 546 -31.65 8.61 -3.82
CA GLY A 546 -32.16 7.25 -3.69
C GLY A 546 -31.11 6.15 -3.85
N ASP A 547 -29.84 6.48 -4.10
CA ASP A 547 -28.76 5.50 -4.05
C ASP A 547 -28.68 4.84 -2.68
N ARG A 548 -28.26 3.58 -2.66
CA ARG A 548 -27.95 2.84 -1.43
C ARG A 548 -26.46 2.58 -1.40
N TYR A 549 -25.79 3.26 -0.47
CA TYR A 549 -24.33 3.39 -0.43
C TYR A 549 -23.77 2.50 0.68
N LEU A 550 -23.13 1.39 0.31
CA LEU A 550 -22.43 0.52 1.26
C LEU A 550 -21.04 1.08 1.58
N ILE A 551 -20.87 1.55 2.81
CA ILE A 551 -19.63 2.22 3.24
C ILE A 551 -18.79 1.28 4.09
N VAL A 552 -17.90 0.56 3.41
CA VAL A 552 -16.87 -0.28 4.03
C VAL A 552 -15.63 0.56 4.42
N ASN A 553 -15.40 1.67 3.72
CA ASN A 553 -14.29 2.57 4.02
C ASN A 553 -14.44 3.14 5.44
N PRO A 554 -13.36 3.19 6.24
CA PRO A 554 -13.48 3.64 7.62
C PRO A 554 -13.94 5.09 7.74
N PHE A 555 -14.86 5.39 8.65
CA PHE A 555 -15.39 6.73 8.90
C PHE A 555 -14.34 7.66 9.50
N PHE A 556 -13.24 7.15 10.07
CA PHE A 556 -12.15 8.02 10.48
C PHE A 556 -11.29 8.53 9.31
N HIS A 557 -11.47 7.99 8.11
CA HIS A 557 -10.75 8.36 6.89
C HIS A 557 -11.65 9.18 5.97
N GLY A 558 -11.09 10.14 5.23
CA GLY A 558 -11.85 11.05 4.35
C GLY A 558 -12.73 10.32 3.31
N PHE A 559 -12.33 9.10 2.93
CA PHE A 559 -13.12 8.25 2.02
C PHE A 559 -14.42 7.75 2.68
N GLY A 560 -14.38 7.23 3.91
CA GLY A 560 -15.60 6.77 4.60
C GLY A 560 -16.43 7.93 5.17
N TYR A 561 -15.75 8.96 5.67
CA TYR A 561 -16.39 10.18 6.17
C TYR A 561 -17.00 10.99 5.03
N LYS A 562 -16.15 11.63 4.25
CA LYS A 562 -16.54 12.77 3.42
C LYS A 562 -17.10 12.31 2.07
N ALA A 563 -16.39 11.41 1.40
CA ALA A 563 -16.85 10.74 0.15
C ALA A 563 -17.89 9.64 0.40
N GLY A 564 -18.10 9.26 1.66
CA GLY A 564 -19.08 8.26 2.08
C GLY A 564 -20.33 8.92 2.61
N TRP A 565 -20.45 8.99 3.94
CA TRP A 565 -21.72 9.35 4.56
C TRP A 565 -22.08 10.83 4.39
N PHE A 566 -21.10 11.73 4.36
CA PHE A 566 -21.35 13.15 4.16
C PHE A 566 -21.87 13.46 2.75
N ALA A 567 -21.23 12.90 1.71
CA ALA A 567 -21.73 12.97 0.34
C ALA A 567 -23.12 12.32 0.19
N SER A 568 -23.40 11.26 0.95
CA SER A 568 -24.70 10.60 0.95
C SER A 568 -25.81 11.51 1.49
N ILE A 569 -25.57 12.20 2.62
CA ILE A 569 -26.52 13.22 3.15
C ILE A 569 -26.76 14.32 2.12
N MET A 570 -25.70 14.76 1.44
CA MET A 570 -25.76 15.83 0.44
C MET A 570 -26.68 15.52 -0.73
N ARG A 571 -26.71 14.25 -1.17
CA ARG A 571 -27.40 13.79 -2.38
C ARG A 571 -28.68 13.00 -2.12
N GLY A 572 -29.06 12.72 -0.88
CA GLY A 572 -30.27 11.93 -0.61
C GLY A 572 -30.04 10.42 -0.78
N ALA A 573 -28.81 9.95 -0.57
CA ALA A 573 -28.47 8.53 -0.63
C ALA A 573 -28.53 7.87 0.76
N THR A 574 -29.04 6.64 0.83
CA THR A 574 -29.07 5.83 2.05
C THR A 574 -27.66 5.36 2.41
N ILE A 575 -27.23 5.71 3.61
CA ILE A 575 -25.95 5.31 4.19
C ILE A 575 -26.10 3.91 4.80
N VAL A 576 -25.29 2.96 4.34
CA VAL A 576 -25.25 1.62 4.92
C VAL A 576 -23.86 1.38 5.50
N PRO A 577 -23.63 1.63 6.80
CA PRO A 577 -22.33 1.42 7.43
C PRO A 577 -21.95 -0.07 7.43
N MET A 578 -20.66 -0.33 7.28
CA MET A 578 -20.09 -1.66 7.50
C MET A 578 -18.81 -1.53 8.32
N PRO A 579 -18.77 -2.04 9.57
CA PRO A 579 -17.66 -1.81 10.48
C PRO A 579 -16.42 -2.66 10.17
N VAL A 580 -16.62 -3.83 9.58
CA VAL A 580 -15.55 -4.78 9.21
C VAL A 580 -15.75 -5.23 7.79
N PHE A 581 -14.69 -5.21 6.98
CA PHE A 581 -14.73 -5.78 5.64
C PHE A 581 -14.65 -7.31 5.70
N ASP A 582 -15.69 -7.95 5.20
CA ASP A 582 -15.75 -9.39 4.94
C ASP A 582 -16.51 -9.59 3.63
N VAL A 583 -15.94 -10.36 2.69
CA VAL A 583 -16.51 -10.49 1.34
C VAL A 583 -17.90 -11.14 1.36
N PRO A 584 -18.13 -12.29 2.03
CA PRO A 584 -19.47 -12.85 2.18
C PRO A 584 -20.49 -11.85 2.73
N ALA A 585 -20.14 -11.15 3.82
CA ALA A 585 -21.04 -10.16 4.42
C ALA A 585 -21.32 -8.96 3.49
N VAL A 586 -20.33 -8.52 2.69
CA VAL A 586 -20.54 -7.48 1.67
C VAL A 586 -21.53 -7.97 0.62
N LEU A 587 -21.33 -9.17 0.06
CA LEU A 587 -22.19 -9.71 -0.99
C LEU A 587 -23.63 -9.94 -0.50
N GLU A 588 -23.78 -10.43 0.73
CA GLU A 588 -25.09 -10.58 1.37
C GLU A 588 -25.79 -9.23 1.54
N LYS A 589 -25.06 -8.22 2.03
CA LYS A 589 -25.61 -6.86 2.21
C LYS A 589 -25.92 -6.19 0.86
N VAL A 590 -25.13 -6.44 -0.18
CA VAL A 590 -25.43 -5.96 -1.55
C VAL A 590 -26.78 -6.48 -2.02
N GLN A 591 -27.01 -7.78 -1.89
CA GLN A 591 -28.28 -8.40 -2.29
C GLN A 591 -29.45 -7.95 -1.40
N ALA A 592 -29.30 -8.06 -0.08
CA ALA A 592 -30.38 -7.81 0.88
C ALA A 592 -30.83 -6.35 0.88
N GLU A 593 -29.89 -5.41 0.81
CA GLU A 593 -30.16 -3.99 0.83
C GLU A 593 -30.14 -3.37 -0.58
N ARG A 594 -30.06 -4.16 -1.65
CA ARG A 594 -30.03 -3.69 -3.05
C ARG A 594 -29.05 -2.53 -3.27
N ILE A 595 -27.83 -2.69 -2.80
CA ILE A 595 -26.79 -1.66 -2.82
C ILE A 595 -26.52 -1.22 -4.26
N THR A 596 -26.46 0.10 -4.49
CA THR A 596 -26.17 0.69 -5.81
C THR A 596 -24.76 1.25 -5.91
N VAL A 597 -24.19 1.70 -4.78
CA VAL A 597 -22.87 2.30 -4.71
C VAL A 597 -21.99 1.52 -3.74
N LEU A 598 -20.88 0.98 -4.25
CA LEU A 598 -19.90 0.23 -3.47
C LEU A 598 -18.50 0.71 -3.85
N PRO A 599 -17.99 1.79 -3.21
CA PRO A 599 -16.59 2.14 -3.36
C PRO A 599 -15.72 1.19 -2.53
N GLY A 600 -14.44 1.19 -2.85
CA GLY A 600 -13.48 0.47 -2.04
C GLY A 600 -12.06 0.59 -2.58
N PRO A 601 -11.08 0.21 -1.76
CA PRO A 601 -9.72 0.05 -2.26
C PRO A 601 -9.66 -1.09 -3.29
N PRO A 602 -8.63 -1.13 -4.15
CA PRO A 602 -8.43 -2.21 -5.12
C PRO A 602 -8.53 -3.62 -4.53
N THR A 603 -8.07 -3.82 -3.30
CA THR A 603 -8.11 -5.11 -2.59
C THR A 603 -9.54 -5.59 -2.31
N LEU A 604 -10.47 -4.68 -2.01
CA LEU A 604 -11.89 -5.01 -1.80
C LEU A 604 -12.50 -5.52 -3.11
N LEU A 605 -12.27 -4.78 -4.20
CA LEU A 605 -12.85 -5.10 -5.50
C LEU A 605 -12.27 -6.39 -6.09
N SER A 606 -10.95 -6.61 -5.96
CA SER A 606 -10.32 -7.89 -6.32
C SER A 606 -10.87 -9.03 -5.47
N GLY A 607 -11.05 -8.82 -4.15
CA GLY A 607 -11.59 -9.84 -3.25
C GLY A 607 -13.00 -10.28 -3.65
N ILE A 608 -13.85 -9.34 -4.08
CA ILE A 608 -15.18 -9.64 -4.64
C ILE A 608 -15.07 -10.41 -5.96
N LEU A 609 -14.22 -9.97 -6.88
CA LEU A 609 -14.02 -10.63 -8.18
C LEU A 609 -13.47 -12.04 -8.08
N GLU A 610 -12.70 -12.35 -7.03
CA GLU A 610 -12.02 -13.63 -6.83
C GLU A 610 -12.79 -14.58 -5.90
N TYR A 611 -13.94 -14.13 -5.37
CA TYR A 611 -14.72 -14.93 -4.44
C TYR A 611 -15.39 -16.13 -5.14
N PRO A 612 -15.10 -17.39 -4.75
CA PRO A 612 -15.53 -18.57 -5.51
C PRO A 612 -17.05 -18.74 -5.66
N ASP A 613 -17.84 -18.26 -4.68
CA ASP A 613 -19.30 -18.40 -4.66
C ASP A 613 -20.02 -17.08 -4.98
N ARG A 614 -19.34 -16.13 -5.65
CA ARG A 614 -19.87 -14.80 -5.99
C ARG A 614 -21.17 -14.88 -6.76
N ASP A 615 -21.27 -15.79 -7.72
CA ASP A 615 -22.41 -15.90 -8.63
C ASP A 615 -23.70 -16.39 -7.95
N ARG A 616 -23.64 -16.74 -6.66
CA ARG A 616 -24.84 -17.05 -5.84
C ARG A 616 -25.57 -15.81 -5.35
N TYR A 617 -24.94 -14.65 -5.41
CA TYR A 617 -25.48 -13.39 -4.90
C TYR A 617 -25.99 -12.53 -6.06
N ASP A 618 -27.14 -11.90 -5.88
CA ASP A 618 -27.62 -10.89 -6.81
C ASP A 618 -26.85 -9.58 -6.65
N LEU A 619 -25.99 -9.29 -7.63
CA LEU A 619 -25.20 -8.06 -7.71
C LEU A 619 -25.76 -7.06 -8.74
N SER A 620 -26.93 -7.32 -9.32
CA SER A 620 -27.50 -6.53 -10.42
C SER A 620 -27.89 -5.10 -10.04
N SER A 621 -27.98 -4.79 -8.74
CA SER A 621 -28.24 -3.43 -8.26
C SER A 621 -27.02 -2.52 -8.33
N LEU A 622 -25.80 -3.08 -8.39
CA LEU A 622 -24.57 -2.30 -8.39
C LEU A 622 -24.45 -1.49 -9.68
N ARG A 623 -24.31 -0.16 -9.53
CA ARG A 623 -24.08 0.74 -10.66
C ARG A 623 -22.75 1.46 -10.57
N LEU A 624 -22.34 1.87 -9.37
CA LEU A 624 -21.20 2.78 -9.21
C LEU A 624 -20.19 2.20 -8.25
N THR A 625 -18.93 2.20 -8.69
CA THR A 625 -17.80 2.04 -7.79
C THR A 625 -16.79 3.16 -7.96
N VAL A 626 -16.30 3.65 -6.82
CA VAL A 626 -15.17 4.58 -6.77
C VAL A 626 -14.00 3.84 -6.14
N THR A 627 -12.86 3.83 -6.83
CA THR A 627 -11.61 3.24 -6.32
C THR A 627 -10.52 4.29 -6.28
N GLY A 628 -9.70 4.28 -5.23
CA GLY A 628 -8.68 5.29 -4.98
C GLY A 628 -7.94 5.02 -3.69
N ALA A 629 -7.27 6.04 -3.15
CA ALA A 629 -6.46 6.00 -1.93
C ALA A 629 -5.23 5.06 -1.96
N ALA A 630 -5.06 4.28 -3.03
CA ALA A 630 -3.89 3.46 -3.32
C ALA A 630 -3.69 3.40 -4.84
N VAL A 631 -2.55 2.86 -5.28
CA VAL A 631 -2.30 2.61 -6.71
C VAL A 631 -3.36 1.63 -7.23
N VAL A 632 -4.15 2.08 -8.21
CA VAL A 632 -5.21 1.28 -8.83
C VAL A 632 -4.66 0.52 -10.03
N PRO A 633 -4.61 -0.83 -10.01
CA PRO A 633 -4.12 -1.60 -11.15
C PRO A 633 -5.05 -1.46 -12.35
N VAL A 634 -4.49 -1.14 -13.53
CA VAL A 634 -5.27 -1.05 -14.79
C VAL A 634 -6.02 -2.36 -15.09
N GLU A 635 -5.41 -3.50 -14.77
CA GLU A 635 -6.02 -4.81 -14.99
C GLU A 635 -7.26 -5.03 -14.13
N LEU A 636 -7.29 -4.49 -12.90
CA LEU A 636 -8.49 -4.53 -12.07
C LEU A 636 -9.64 -3.77 -12.73
N ILE A 637 -9.37 -2.57 -13.26
CA ILE A 637 -10.39 -1.77 -13.97
C ILE A 637 -10.91 -2.51 -15.22
N ARG A 638 -10.01 -3.16 -15.98
CA ARG A 638 -10.39 -3.97 -17.15
C ARG A 638 -11.27 -5.15 -16.76
N ARG A 639 -10.91 -5.87 -15.70
CA ARG A 639 -11.71 -7.00 -15.18
C ARG A 639 -13.07 -6.55 -14.70
N LEU A 640 -13.15 -5.49 -13.89
CA LEU A 640 -14.42 -4.93 -13.42
C LEU A 640 -15.34 -4.54 -14.58
N ARG A 641 -14.78 -3.92 -15.63
CA ARG A 641 -15.53 -3.56 -16.84
C ARG A 641 -15.94 -4.79 -17.66
N GLY A 642 -15.06 -5.77 -17.81
CA GLY A 642 -15.33 -6.99 -18.59
C GLY A 642 -16.39 -7.89 -17.96
N GLU A 643 -16.47 -7.92 -16.63
CA GLU A 643 -17.48 -8.68 -15.87
C GLU A 643 -18.82 -7.95 -15.79
N GLY A 644 -18.87 -6.66 -16.12
CA GLY A 644 -20.12 -5.88 -16.16
C GLY A 644 -20.79 -5.66 -14.80
N ILE A 645 -20.06 -5.82 -13.69
CA ILE A 645 -20.61 -5.71 -12.32
C ILE A 645 -21.03 -4.27 -12.00
N PHE A 646 -20.34 -3.28 -12.57
CA PHE A 646 -20.62 -1.86 -12.36
C PHE A 646 -20.85 -1.18 -13.70
N GLU A 647 -21.88 -0.35 -13.77
CA GLU A 647 -22.13 0.58 -14.88
C GLU A 647 -20.98 1.61 -14.99
N THR A 648 -20.54 2.14 -13.85
CA THR A 648 -19.59 3.23 -13.75
C THR A 648 -18.46 2.87 -12.78
N ILE A 649 -17.21 3.05 -13.25
CA ILE A 649 -16.00 2.82 -12.46
C ILE A 649 -15.17 4.10 -12.48
N ILE A 650 -15.03 4.75 -11.33
CA ILE A 650 -14.31 6.02 -11.19
C ILE A 650 -13.02 5.83 -10.40
N THR A 651 -11.96 6.47 -10.87
CA THR A 651 -10.72 6.62 -10.13
C THR A 651 -10.56 8.04 -9.63
N GLY A 652 -10.29 8.19 -8.33
CA GLY A 652 -10.01 9.47 -7.70
C GLY A 652 -8.61 9.52 -7.06
N TYR A 653 -8.01 10.70 -7.10
CA TYR A 653 -6.79 11.04 -6.38
C TYR A 653 -7.10 12.16 -5.37
N GLY A 654 -6.58 12.02 -4.15
CA GLY A 654 -6.86 12.95 -3.07
C GLY A 654 -5.79 12.95 -1.98
N LEU A 655 -5.76 14.05 -1.24
CA LEU A 655 -4.93 14.26 -0.06
C LEU A 655 -5.82 14.78 1.07
N THR A 656 -5.56 14.40 2.32
CA THR A 656 -6.36 14.85 3.47
C THR A 656 -6.37 16.39 3.58
N GLU A 657 -5.24 17.02 3.28
CA GLU A 657 -5.03 18.48 3.27
C GLU A 657 -5.91 19.21 2.24
N THR A 658 -6.41 18.48 1.23
CA THR A 658 -7.29 19.00 0.16
C THR A 658 -8.75 18.64 0.38
N THR A 659 -9.13 18.42 1.64
CA THR A 659 -10.46 17.92 2.01
C THR A 659 -10.72 16.50 1.45
N GLY A 660 -9.66 15.77 1.09
CA GLY A 660 -9.71 14.39 0.63
C GLY A 660 -9.82 14.18 -0.88
N THR A 661 -9.88 15.23 -1.71
CA THR A 661 -9.98 15.11 -3.18
C THR A 661 -9.17 16.19 -3.90
N VAL A 662 -8.41 15.78 -4.93
CA VAL A 662 -7.64 16.68 -5.81
C VAL A 662 -8.09 16.56 -7.26
N SER A 663 -8.11 15.35 -7.81
CA SER A 663 -8.46 15.11 -9.21
C SER A 663 -9.20 13.80 -9.39
N MET A 664 -10.11 13.76 -10.37
CA MET A 664 -10.96 12.61 -10.63
C MET A 664 -11.29 12.53 -12.11
N CYS A 665 -11.57 11.31 -12.59
CA CYS A 665 -12.26 11.13 -13.86
C CYS A 665 -13.74 11.44 -13.67
N ARG A 666 -14.36 12.09 -14.65
CA ARG A 666 -15.82 12.24 -14.67
C ARG A 666 -16.49 10.91 -15.08
N TYR A 667 -17.73 10.74 -14.65
CA TYR A 667 -18.51 9.55 -14.96
C TYR A 667 -19.07 9.52 -16.38
N ASP A 668 -19.14 10.67 -17.05
CA ASP A 668 -19.71 10.91 -18.39
C ASP A 668 -18.65 11.00 -19.50
#